data_AF-A0A3M6THU0-F1
#
_entry.id   AF-A0A3M6THU0-F1
#
_cell.length_a   1.000
_cell.length_b   1.000
_cell.length_c   1.000
_cell.angle_alpha   90.00
_cell.angle_beta   90.00
_cell.angle_gamma   90.00
#
_symmetry.space_group_name_H-M   'P 1'
#
loop_
_entity.id
_entity.type
_entity.pdbx_description
1 polymer ?
#
loop_
_entity_poly.entity_id
_entity_poly.type
_entity_poly.pdbx_seq_one_letter_code
_entity_poly.pdbx_strand_id
1 'polypeptide(L)'
;MFDSLFALQFLLNNVIVDWTSRMVRKEPCPSYKFSKRKRTWLILVITLSTIVLIKIIQSPSSDQLRTTDFMRQWCRIRHMRVDWEQILKPCRGNLAWGVSLPGWEVKHRTDPDVSYISMWDIRPCGEFSRFSIRTVTSSGQGKTIGGDSWRVQLKGPASVAGTVFDHMNGTYEIVFLITEPGNYQVEAVLDHSLCNGFRDPPSEWFIVGNAQGKNQQEGVLGPTKRKAERPYILKPLRSGNPIWITIRPMPPGKQPLYQVVQTAAFDLTCGIHCKFLWDGFGNWVNGRQGSVTWRPFIGGDDKDRRSSLDPSPLRRDSVLWIYGDSVSEQFFWGVRPRPLCTNVFKWCGHTYNWIYQLKGNISSAKTADDNLDFNFMRVVSELLDVISKPFFDKNSVILFNAGLHYLESTNFSNYQKTIESLIRLVQETKMVKRSDGNLLFPGEMIWRTTTALNKQKLDGKHIQARRFLTYQQRVLLFNAFATSAMCRANVPVLDVHPLTDSYPYGTGTPSRPRDAVHYEHFVFESAERLLEDYFYRTYKREGGRTLRSLPRVFILRRVFFLFWILTVILFVYLKWYFPLYLTSTVNRNSLEEFRWDWCRVRRVSINWELLRSPCEGNTKFGRSLPGWGIENRTDPRQSFIPYMDIRPAGEFSRFSIQSQTSSGQPKAIGGDDWRVLIWGPSVQAPTVIDHKNGTYEVLFLILEPGTYSGLIVLDYSLCDGMKNPPEYWFMIGNIHGNGQPHGTLMEPYVYLQTPLWEGIPLIIEVASPVGPTRYEEFLSYGFGNPPSCGEDCKFLWDGFGRWSNGTWKPQVEGLWTKHSPRNREGVLWIYGDSNAGRFYRSIRRTPLCRTVFRACSFSYNWIYPIKNATVEMQQQNFLPINVSRVLDAIAKVIHLPQMNNEKSVILLNHGLHFMTSTNFTTYREVVNGIIDLFKETRTDNKGKELKFRGKVIWKTTSAIHRERLRYPHHHKRRFLTRQRVQLYNAYSTWAMCQAGFEVLDVYPISASFPNGTDNSLDPYDAVHYKDLVIKPAEHILLEYFSPRGPTLQ
;
A
#
# COMPACT_ATOMS: atom_id res chain seq x y z
N MET A 1 36.76 -17.90 25.30
CA MET A 1 36.38 -16.52 25.68
C MET A 1 35.09 -16.57 26.50
N PHE A 2 35.11 -17.33 27.60
CA PHE A 2 33.98 -17.47 28.54
C PHE A 2 34.44 -17.41 30.01
N ASP A 3 35.74 -17.51 30.30
CA ASP A 3 36.28 -17.38 31.67
C ASP A 3 36.63 -15.95 32.10
N SER A 4 36.67 -14.99 31.16
CA SER A 4 37.06 -13.60 31.45
C SER A 4 35.88 -12.72 31.93
N LEU A 5 34.64 -13.18 31.73
CA LEU A 5 33.42 -12.45 32.07
C LEU A 5 32.92 -12.74 33.49
N PHE A 6 33.29 -13.89 34.08
CA PHE A 6 32.97 -14.20 35.48
C PHE A 6 33.85 -13.45 36.48
N ALA A 7 35.11 -13.14 36.12
CA ALA A 7 36.03 -12.38 36.97
C ALA A 7 35.61 -10.91 37.15
N LEU A 8 35.02 -10.28 36.12
CA LEU A 8 34.59 -8.89 36.18
C LEU A 8 33.31 -8.71 37.02
N GLN A 9 32.42 -9.71 37.00
CA GLN A 9 31.17 -9.72 37.80
C GLN A 9 31.46 -9.88 39.31
N PHE A 10 32.53 -10.61 39.68
CA PHE A 10 32.90 -10.83 41.07
C PHE A 10 33.65 -9.64 41.70
N LEU A 11 34.38 -8.86 40.90
CA LEU A 11 35.07 -7.64 41.35
C LEU A 11 34.10 -6.46 41.54
N LEU A 12 33.09 -6.32 40.68
CA LEU A 12 32.10 -5.24 40.79
C LEU A 12 31.12 -5.42 41.96
N ASN A 13 30.77 -6.66 42.31
CA ASN A 13 29.90 -6.93 43.46
C ASN A 13 30.61 -6.73 44.81
N ASN A 14 31.93 -6.96 44.91
CA ASN A 14 32.65 -6.76 46.17
C ASN A 14 32.96 -5.29 46.47
N VAL A 15 33.14 -4.44 45.44
CA VAL A 15 33.39 -3.00 45.64
C VAL A 15 32.13 -2.23 46.06
N ILE A 16 30.95 -2.67 45.61
CA ILE A 16 29.67 -2.02 45.94
C ILE A 16 29.20 -2.41 47.35
N VAL A 17 29.48 -3.63 47.81
CA VAL A 17 29.10 -4.10 49.16
C VAL A 17 29.98 -3.51 50.27
N ASP A 18 31.27 -3.24 49.99
CA ASP A 18 32.19 -2.64 50.98
C ASP A 18 32.00 -1.12 51.17
N TRP A 19 31.41 -0.43 50.18
CA TRP A 19 31.05 0.99 50.30
C TRP A 19 29.80 1.23 51.15
N THR A 20 28.87 0.28 51.17
CA THR A 20 27.62 0.39 51.94
C THR A 20 27.76 0.00 53.42
N SER A 21 28.79 -0.76 53.81
CA SER A 21 28.95 -1.21 55.21
C SER A 21 29.66 -0.19 56.12
N ARG A 22 30.39 0.78 55.56
CA ARG A 22 31.17 1.77 56.33
C ARG A 22 30.45 3.10 56.68
N MET A 23 29.18 3.29 56.30
CA MET A 23 28.43 4.54 56.57
C MET A 23 27.31 4.43 57.63
N VAL A 24 27.30 3.40 58.49
CA VAL A 24 26.21 3.25 59.51
C VAL A 24 26.67 3.49 60.97
N ARG A 25 27.93 3.81 61.26
CA ARG A 25 28.31 4.20 62.63
C ARG A 25 29.34 5.31 62.68
N LYS A 26 28.85 6.52 62.95
CA LYS A 26 29.30 7.44 64.01
C LYS A 26 28.82 8.85 63.68
N GLU A 27 27.97 9.39 64.56
CA GLU A 27 27.87 10.85 64.73
C GLU A 27 29.24 11.39 65.14
N PRO A 28 29.69 12.55 64.60
CA PRO A 28 29.47 13.80 65.34
C PRO A 28 29.34 15.08 64.47
N CYS A 29 28.88 16.17 65.09
CA CYS A 29 29.05 17.57 64.64
C CYS A 29 30.55 17.96 64.48
N PRO A 30 30.90 19.21 64.09
CA PRO A 30 30.64 19.92 62.84
C PRO A 30 31.98 20.33 62.15
N SER A 31 31.88 20.94 60.95
CA SER A 31 32.94 21.67 60.21
C SER A 31 33.79 20.88 59.18
N TYR A 32 33.33 20.86 57.92
CA TYR A 32 34.18 21.17 56.77
C TYR A 32 33.31 21.51 55.55
N LYS A 33 33.31 22.78 55.12
CA LYS A 33 32.57 23.24 53.93
C LYS A 33 33.26 22.71 52.66
N PHE A 34 32.84 21.54 52.18
CA PHE A 34 33.11 21.13 50.80
C PHE A 34 32.27 21.99 49.84
N SER A 35 32.92 22.82 49.02
CA SER A 35 32.22 23.82 48.20
C SER A 35 31.29 23.15 47.17
N LYS A 36 30.07 23.70 47.04
CA LYS A 36 28.98 23.22 46.17
C LYS A 36 29.40 22.98 44.71
N ARG A 37 30.45 23.68 44.25
CA ARG A 37 30.98 23.67 42.87
C ARG A 37 31.80 22.42 42.55
N LYS A 38 32.53 21.86 43.53
CA LYS A 38 33.33 20.62 43.33
C LYS A 38 32.45 19.37 43.34
N ARG A 39 31.35 19.38 44.10
CA ARG A 39 30.38 18.26 44.17
C ARG A 39 29.55 18.12 42.89
N THR A 40 29.16 19.24 42.28
CA THR A 40 28.46 19.24 40.97
C THR A 40 29.38 18.78 39.85
N TRP A 41 30.65 19.21 39.85
CA TRP A 41 31.63 18.77 38.84
C TRP A 41 31.91 17.27 38.90
N LEU A 42 32.07 16.71 40.10
CA LEU A 42 32.32 15.27 40.27
C LEU A 42 31.11 14.42 39.81
N ILE A 43 29.89 14.84 40.15
CA ILE A 43 28.66 14.16 39.70
C ILE A 43 28.57 14.22 38.18
N LEU A 44 28.84 15.38 37.57
CA LEU A 44 28.74 15.57 36.12
C LEU A 44 29.74 14.69 35.36
N VAL A 45 30.98 14.59 35.85
CA VAL A 45 32.02 13.72 35.27
C VAL A 45 31.62 12.24 35.40
N ILE A 46 31.11 11.81 36.55
CA ILE A 46 30.65 10.42 36.75
C ILE A 46 29.47 10.10 35.82
N THR A 47 28.47 10.99 35.69
CA THR A 47 27.34 10.80 34.77
C THR A 47 27.76 10.80 33.30
N LEU A 48 28.68 11.65 32.88
CA LEU A 48 29.19 11.63 31.51
C LEU A 48 29.97 10.35 31.24
N SER A 49 30.76 9.88 32.20
CA SER A 49 31.56 8.67 32.07
C SER A 49 30.67 7.42 31.99
N THR A 50 29.58 7.36 32.78
CA THR A 50 28.60 6.26 32.71
C THR A 50 27.77 6.31 31.43
N ILE A 51 27.36 7.49 30.94
CA ILE A 51 26.66 7.62 29.65
C ILE A 51 27.56 7.15 28.50
N VAL A 52 28.86 7.48 28.54
CA VAL A 52 29.84 7.02 27.55
C VAL A 52 30.04 5.50 27.64
N LEU A 53 30.17 4.94 28.85
CA LEU A 53 30.26 3.48 29.03
C LEU A 53 29.00 2.75 28.54
N ILE A 54 27.82 3.28 28.83
CA ILE A 54 26.53 2.73 28.37
C ILE A 54 26.44 2.80 26.84
N LYS A 55 26.85 3.92 26.21
CA LYS A 55 26.92 4.02 24.74
C LYS A 55 27.92 3.05 24.10
N ILE A 56 29.04 2.76 24.77
CA ILE A 56 30.03 1.78 24.30
C ILE A 56 29.47 0.35 24.43
N ILE A 57 28.81 0.03 25.54
CA ILE A 57 28.18 -1.29 25.80
C ILE A 57 26.94 -1.52 24.90
N GLN A 58 26.21 -0.46 24.53
CA GLN A 58 25.04 -0.52 23.64
C GLN A 58 25.39 -0.43 22.15
N SER A 59 26.66 -0.25 21.79
CA SER A 59 27.07 -0.26 20.39
C SER A 59 26.99 -1.69 19.84
N PRO A 60 26.28 -1.92 18.72
CA PRO A 60 26.15 -3.28 18.16
C PRO A 60 27.53 -3.81 17.78
N SER A 61 27.80 -5.06 18.11
CA SER A 61 29.09 -5.68 17.80
C SER A 61 29.32 -5.74 16.28
N SER A 62 30.58 -5.82 15.86
CA SER A 62 30.92 -5.96 14.44
C SER A 62 30.22 -7.16 13.79
N ASP A 63 30.00 -8.25 14.54
CA ASP A 63 29.30 -9.43 14.03
C ASP A 63 27.78 -9.21 13.96
N GLN A 64 27.17 -8.47 14.91
CA GLN A 64 25.76 -8.07 14.80
C GLN A 64 25.50 -7.16 13.59
N LEU A 65 26.41 -6.22 13.31
CA LEU A 65 26.32 -5.36 12.13
C LEU A 65 26.46 -6.17 10.83
N ARG A 66 27.38 -7.13 10.78
CA ARG A 66 27.56 -8.04 9.63
C ARG A 66 26.33 -8.93 9.40
N THR A 67 25.75 -9.50 10.45
CA THR A 67 24.51 -10.29 10.35
C THR A 67 23.34 -9.43 9.88
N THR A 68 23.23 -8.20 10.38
CA THR A 68 22.17 -7.25 9.97
C THR A 68 22.29 -6.88 8.49
N ASP A 69 23.50 -6.56 8.01
CA ASP A 69 23.72 -6.29 6.59
C ASP A 69 23.48 -7.53 5.72
N PHE A 70 23.90 -8.71 6.18
CA PHE A 70 23.58 -9.97 5.50
C PHE A 70 22.08 -10.15 5.31
N MET A 71 21.29 -10.01 6.39
CA MET A 71 19.82 -10.13 6.32
C MET A 71 19.20 -9.07 5.42
N ARG A 72 19.74 -7.85 5.42
CA ARG A 72 19.29 -6.79 4.51
C ARG A 72 19.48 -7.21 3.05
N GLN A 73 20.68 -7.68 2.66
CA GLN A 73 20.92 -8.09 1.27
C GLN A 73 20.13 -9.36 0.91
N TRP A 74 20.03 -10.31 1.83
CA TRP A 74 19.21 -11.52 1.71
C TRP A 74 17.76 -11.19 1.36
N CYS A 75 17.17 -10.22 2.05
CA CYS A 75 15.80 -9.80 1.80
C CYS A 75 15.65 -8.96 0.53
N ARG A 76 16.60 -8.07 0.21
CA ARG A 76 16.58 -7.29 -1.04
C ARG A 76 16.50 -8.19 -2.27
N ILE A 77 17.34 -9.23 -2.33
CA ILE A 77 17.36 -10.18 -3.45
C ILE A 77 16.05 -10.99 -3.52
N ARG A 78 15.47 -11.36 -2.38
CA ARG A 78 14.19 -12.09 -2.35
C ARG A 78 13.00 -11.23 -2.75
N HIS A 79 12.94 -9.97 -2.34
CA HIS A 79 11.86 -9.07 -2.75
C HIS A 79 11.84 -8.82 -4.25
N MET A 80 12.99 -8.81 -4.94
CA MET A 80 13.05 -8.69 -6.39
C MET A 80 12.26 -9.79 -7.15
N ARG A 81 11.99 -10.92 -6.50
CA ARG A 81 11.20 -12.02 -7.10
C ARG A 81 9.69 -11.80 -7.06
N VAL A 82 9.23 -10.79 -6.34
CA VAL A 82 7.79 -10.49 -6.16
C VAL A 82 7.46 -9.01 -6.36
N ASP A 83 8.46 -8.14 -6.34
CA ASP A 83 8.35 -6.69 -6.54
C ASP A 83 8.62 -6.31 -8.00
N TRP A 84 7.67 -6.71 -8.86
CA TRP A 84 7.70 -6.40 -10.29
C TRP A 84 7.56 -4.89 -10.55
N GLU A 85 6.95 -4.14 -9.63
CA GLU A 85 6.80 -2.69 -9.73
C GLU A 85 8.14 -1.98 -9.62
N GLN A 86 9.00 -2.41 -8.70
CA GLN A 86 10.37 -1.91 -8.59
C GLN A 86 11.20 -2.21 -9.84
N ILE A 87 11.06 -3.41 -10.43
CA ILE A 87 11.73 -3.78 -11.69
C ILE A 87 11.28 -2.86 -12.84
N LEU A 88 9.97 -2.57 -12.93
CA LEU A 88 9.40 -1.77 -14.01
C LEU A 88 9.55 -0.26 -13.82
N LYS A 89 9.77 0.20 -12.59
CA LYS A 89 9.83 1.62 -12.19
C LYS A 89 10.64 2.52 -13.13
N PRO A 90 11.89 2.20 -13.55
CA PRO A 90 12.66 3.06 -14.46
C PRO A 90 12.03 3.22 -15.85
N CYS A 91 11.09 2.33 -16.23
CA CYS A 91 10.51 2.22 -17.57
C CYS A 91 8.99 2.42 -17.59
N ARG A 92 8.38 2.82 -16.47
CA ARG A 92 6.94 3.03 -16.35
C ARG A 92 6.48 4.10 -17.36
N GLY A 93 5.51 3.76 -18.20
CA GLY A 93 5.02 4.63 -19.28
C GLY A 93 5.87 4.62 -20.56
N ASN A 94 6.93 3.78 -20.65
CA ASN A 94 7.83 3.71 -21.80
C ASN A 94 7.93 2.29 -22.39
N LEU A 95 6.78 1.58 -22.46
CA LEU A 95 6.72 0.18 -22.93
C LEU A 95 6.25 0.04 -24.38
N ALA A 96 5.52 1.02 -24.93
CA ALA A 96 4.98 0.92 -26.28
C ALA A 96 6.09 0.80 -27.35
N TRP A 97 5.93 -0.11 -28.31
CA TRP A 97 6.83 -0.18 -29.47
C TRP A 97 6.73 1.10 -30.32
N GLY A 98 7.85 1.52 -30.90
CA GLY A 98 7.87 2.66 -31.84
C GLY A 98 7.76 4.05 -31.20
N VAL A 99 7.55 4.15 -29.89
CA VAL A 99 7.45 5.44 -29.17
C VAL A 99 8.77 5.77 -28.47
N SER A 100 9.42 6.88 -28.85
CA SER A 100 10.59 7.42 -28.14
C SER A 100 10.20 8.68 -27.38
N LEU A 101 10.33 8.63 -26.04
CA LEU A 101 10.11 9.80 -25.19
C LEU A 101 11.34 10.72 -25.20
N PRO A 102 11.17 12.04 -24.99
CA PRO A 102 12.30 12.95 -24.82
C PRO A 102 13.27 12.47 -23.74
N GLY A 103 14.57 12.48 -24.01
CA GLY A 103 15.61 11.96 -23.13
C GLY A 103 15.87 10.45 -23.25
N TRP A 104 15.09 9.73 -24.06
CA TRP A 104 15.27 8.31 -24.39
C TRP A 104 15.70 8.10 -25.84
N GLU A 105 16.25 9.14 -26.46
CA GLU A 105 16.79 9.06 -27.80
C GLU A 105 18.12 8.30 -27.81
N VAL A 106 18.47 7.81 -28.98
CA VAL A 106 19.67 7.04 -29.28
C VAL A 106 20.95 7.62 -28.70
N LYS A 107 21.10 8.95 -28.76
CA LYS A 107 22.26 9.69 -28.25
C LYS A 107 22.50 9.45 -26.75
N HIS A 108 21.48 9.02 -26.00
CA HIS A 108 21.54 8.69 -24.58
C HIS A 108 21.76 7.19 -24.30
N ARG A 109 21.97 6.39 -25.34
CA ARG A 109 22.26 4.96 -25.22
C ARG A 109 23.57 4.76 -24.48
N THR A 110 23.58 3.78 -23.59
CA THR A 110 24.78 3.38 -22.86
C THR A 110 25.80 2.76 -23.80
N ASP A 111 27.05 3.17 -23.67
CA ASP A 111 28.20 2.54 -24.30
C ASP A 111 29.02 1.77 -23.23
N PRO A 112 29.02 0.43 -23.28
CA PRO A 112 29.79 -0.42 -22.38
C PRO A 112 31.30 -0.23 -22.40
N ASP A 113 31.88 0.32 -23.47
CA ASP A 113 33.34 0.50 -23.56
C ASP A 113 33.85 1.61 -22.64
N VAL A 114 33.06 2.68 -22.53
CA VAL A 114 33.37 3.86 -21.70
C VAL A 114 32.66 3.84 -20.33
N SER A 115 31.75 2.89 -20.13
CA SER A 115 31.15 2.61 -18.82
C SER A 115 32.16 1.88 -17.91
N TYR A 116 32.06 2.08 -16.60
CA TYR A 116 33.07 1.59 -15.66
C TYR A 116 32.48 1.15 -14.32
N ILE A 117 33.25 0.36 -13.57
CA ILE A 117 32.89 -0.05 -12.21
C ILE A 117 33.29 1.06 -11.25
N SER A 118 32.33 1.60 -10.51
CA SER A 118 32.52 2.76 -9.64
C SER A 118 32.72 2.39 -8.16
N MET A 119 32.42 1.16 -7.76
CA MET A 119 32.54 0.69 -6.36
C MET A 119 32.77 -0.81 -6.30
N TRP A 120 33.57 -1.25 -5.33
CA TRP A 120 33.84 -2.65 -5.00
C TRP A 120 33.67 -2.89 -3.49
N ASP A 121 32.87 -3.90 -3.12
CA ASP A 121 32.73 -4.43 -1.77
C ASP A 121 32.76 -5.97 -1.88
N ILE A 122 33.98 -6.51 -1.95
CA ILE A 122 34.23 -7.95 -2.12
C ILE A 122 34.55 -8.55 -0.76
N ARG A 123 33.68 -9.46 -0.31
CA ARG A 123 33.74 -10.09 1.02
C ARG A 123 34.18 -11.56 0.92
N PRO A 124 34.60 -12.17 2.05
CA PRO A 124 34.91 -13.60 2.10
C PRO A 124 33.73 -14.49 1.70
N CYS A 125 34.02 -15.75 1.38
CA CYS A 125 32.99 -16.71 1.00
C CYS A 125 31.91 -16.87 2.08
N GLY A 126 30.65 -16.93 1.66
CA GLY A 126 29.50 -17.03 2.55
C GLY A 126 28.97 -15.69 3.09
N GLU A 127 29.49 -14.56 2.60
CA GLU A 127 28.95 -13.22 2.79
C GLU A 127 28.54 -12.60 1.45
N PHE A 128 27.58 -11.67 1.48
CA PHE A 128 27.19 -10.92 0.28
C PHE A 128 28.31 -9.97 -0.15
N SER A 129 28.67 -10.05 -1.42
CA SER A 129 29.56 -9.11 -2.09
C SER A 129 28.76 -8.27 -3.08
N ARG A 130 29.28 -7.08 -3.42
CA ARG A 130 28.67 -6.21 -4.43
C ARG A 130 29.68 -5.36 -5.17
N PHE A 131 29.29 -4.89 -6.34
CA PHE A 131 29.96 -3.80 -7.05
C PHE A 131 28.92 -2.98 -7.82
N SER A 132 29.30 -1.79 -8.29
CA SER A 132 28.39 -0.91 -9.04
C SER A 132 28.95 -0.57 -10.41
N ILE A 133 28.11 -0.63 -11.44
CA ILE A 133 28.42 -0.15 -12.80
C ILE A 133 27.84 1.25 -12.96
N ARG A 134 28.69 2.21 -13.32
CA ARG A 134 28.30 3.54 -13.75
C ARG A 134 28.24 3.56 -15.27
N THR A 135 27.08 3.94 -15.81
CA THR A 135 26.83 3.93 -17.25
C THR A 135 27.06 5.29 -17.89
N VAL A 136 27.65 5.25 -19.08
CA VAL A 136 28.10 6.44 -19.83
C VAL A 136 27.64 6.29 -21.28
N THR A 137 27.27 7.39 -21.93
CA THR A 137 26.95 7.43 -23.36
C THR A 137 28.21 7.34 -24.22
N SER A 138 28.07 7.06 -25.51
CA SER A 138 29.21 7.07 -26.44
C SER A 138 29.90 8.45 -26.56
N SER A 139 29.21 9.53 -26.21
CA SER A 139 29.77 10.89 -26.12
C SER A 139 30.51 11.18 -24.81
N GLY A 140 30.65 10.18 -23.92
CA GLY A 140 31.33 10.35 -22.63
C GLY A 140 30.47 10.98 -21.53
N GLN A 141 29.17 11.18 -21.76
CA GLN A 141 28.27 11.77 -20.76
C GLN A 141 27.74 10.71 -19.80
N GLY A 142 27.88 10.95 -18.50
CA GLY A 142 27.30 10.08 -17.48
C GLY A 142 25.78 10.10 -17.51
N LYS A 143 25.14 8.93 -17.49
CA LYS A 143 23.68 8.86 -17.49
C LYS A 143 23.09 9.29 -16.15
N THR A 144 21.89 9.86 -16.22
CA THR A 144 21.08 10.30 -15.07
C THR A 144 19.73 9.59 -15.00
N ILE A 145 19.49 8.61 -15.87
CA ILE A 145 18.28 7.79 -15.96
C ILE A 145 18.63 6.30 -15.89
N GLY A 146 17.67 5.49 -15.48
CA GLY A 146 17.77 4.02 -15.49
C GLY A 146 17.37 3.38 -16.83
N GLY A 147 17.03 2.09 -16.77
CA GLY A 147 16.44 1.33 -17.88
C GLY A 147 17.42 0.51 -18.71
N ASP A 148 18.67 0.37 -18.28
CA ASP A 148 19.64 -0.52 -18.93
C ASP A 148 19.54 -1.95 -18.39
N SER A 149 19.90 -2.90 -19.24
CA SER A 149 19.78 -4.34 -19.01
C SER A 149 21.16 -4.95 -18.92
N TRP A 150 21.74 -4.94 -17.72
CA TRP A 150 23.02 -5.59 -17.44
C TRP A 150 22.80 -7.04 -17.05
N ARG A 151 23.49 -7.95 -17.75
CA ARG A 151 23.62 -9.36 -17.36
C ARG A 151 24.99 -9.57 -16.75
N VAL A 152 25.05 -10.12 -15.55
CA VAL A 152 26.31 -10.34 -14.84
C VAL A 152 26.42 -11.78 -14.35
N GLN A 153 27.42 -12.50 -14.86
CA GLN A 153 27.77 -13.84 -14.41
C GLN A 153 29.13 -13.83 -13.70
N LEU A 154 29.24 -14.57 -12.59
CA LEU A 154 30.51 -14.83 -11.94
C LEU A 154 30.87 -16.31 -12.15
N LYS A 155 32.06 -16.58 -12.71
CA LYS A 155 32.55 -17.93 -13.04
C LYS A 155 33.92 -18.18 -12.43
N GLY A 156 34.05 -19.27 -11.69
CA GLY A 156 35.29 -19.66 -11.01
C GLY A 156 35.13 -21.06 -10.41
N PRO A 157 35.61 -21.31 -9.18
CA PRO A 157 35.33 -22.55 -8.43
C PRO A 157 33.83 -22.86 -8.29
N ALA A 158 33.01 -21.81 -8.29
CA ALA A 158 31.57 -21.88 -8.46
C ALA A 158 31.08 -20.94 -9.58
N SER A 159 29.80 -21.03 -9.91
CA SER A 159 29.11 -20.12 -10.83
C SER A 159 27.82 -19.61 -10.19
N VAL A 160 27.63 -18.29 -10.25
CA VAL A 160 26.46 -17.58 -9.74
C VAL A 160 26.14 -16.36 -10.60
N ALA A 161 24.86 -16.10 -10.81
CA ALA A 161 24.41 -14.87 -11.44
C ALA A 161 24.26 -13.74 -10.42
N GLY A 162 24.68 -12.54 -10.79
CA GLY A 162 24.53 -11.34 -9.96
C GLY A 162 23.13 -10.75 -10.08
N THR A 163 22.50 -10.40 -8.95
CA THR A 163 21.23 -9.65 -8.96
C THR A 163 21.50 -8.17 -9.18
N VAL A 164 20.88 -7.59 -10.21
CA VAL A 164 21.11 -6.19 -10.61
C VAL A 164 19.98 -5.28 -10.11
N PHE A 165 20.34 -4.21 -9.42
CA PHE A 165 19.44 -3.16 -8.95
C PHE A 165 19.70 -1.85 -9.71
N ASP A 166 18.68 -1.32 -10.37
CA ASP A 166 18.72 -0.03 -11.05
C ASP A 166 18.40 1.11 -10.06
N HIS A 167 19.32 2.04 -9.87
CA HIS A 167 19.13 3.22 -9.01
C HIS A 167 18.42 4.39 -9.72
N MET A 168 17.98 4.21 -10.96
CA MET A 168 17.28 5.19 -11.81
C MET A 168 18.09 6.46 -12.09
N ASN A 169 19.40 6.41 -11.87
CA ASN A 169 20.29 7.56 -11.99
C ASN A 169 21.51 7.26 -12.88
N GLY A 170 21.48 6.17 -13.64
CA GLY A 170 22.61 5.68 -14.46
C GLY A 170 23.59 4.77 -13.71
N THR A 171 23.35 4.45 -12.43
CA THR A 171 24.13 3.48 -11.66
C THR A 171 23.33 2.19 -11.43
N TYR A 172 24.00 1.06 -11.61
CA TYR A 172 23.45 -0.28 -11.39
C TYR A 172 24.29 -0.99 -10.32
N GLU A 173 23.67 -1.43 -9.24
CA GLU A 173 24.33 -2.20 -8.17
C GLU A 173 24.12 -3.70 -8.44
N ILE A 174 25.20 -4.47 -8.34
CA ILE A 174 25.19 -5.92 -8.54
C ILE A 174 25.53 -6.57 -7.21
N VAL A 175 24.60 -7.39 -6.69
CA VAL A 175 24.73 -8.08 -5.41
C VAL A 175 24.73 -9.59 -5.64
N PHE A 176 25.66 -10.31 -5.00
CA PHE A 176 25.82 -11.76 -5.17
C PHE A 176 26.38 -12.42 -3.90
N LEU A 177 26.14 -13.73 -3.77
CA LEU A 177 26.62 -14.56 -2.66
C LEU A 177 27.37 -15.76 -3.21
N ILE A 178 28.65 -15.89 -2.88
CA ILE A 178 29.52 -17.01 -3.30
C ILE A 178 29.94 -17.80 -2.08
N THR A 179 29.80 -19.13 -2.13
CA THR A 179 30.17 -20.03 -1.02
C THR A 179 31.55 -20.66 -1.17
N GLU A 180 32.12 -20.66 -2.37
CA GLU A 180 33.44 -21.26 -2.62
C GLU A 180 34.51 -20.16 -2.75
N PRO A 181 35.60 -20.22 -1.97
CA PRO A 181 36.71 -19.28 -2.13
C PRO A 181 37.48 -19.55 -3.44
N GLY A 182 38.11 -18.50 -3.97
CA GLY A 182 38.98 -18.57 -5.14
C GLY A 182 38.81 -17.39 -6.09
N ASN A 183 39.38 -17.52 -7.29
CA ASN A 183 39.35 -16.48 -8.31
C ASN A 183 38.14 -16.66 -9.23
N TYR A 184 37.41 -15.58 -9.45
CA TYR A 184 36.23 -15.54 -10.29
C TYR A 184 36.40 -14.52 -11.40
N GLN A 185 36.08 -14.93 -12.62
CA GLN A 185 35.86 -14.04 -13.74
C GLN A 185 34.45 -13.47 -13.66
N VAL A 186 34.34 -12.15 -13.78
CA VAL A 186 33.08 -11.42 -13.86
C VAL A 186 32.78 -11.11 -15.33
N GLU A 187 31.71 -11.68 -15.86
CA GLU A 187 31.20 -11.42 -17.19
C GLU A 187 30.01 -10.46 -17.10
N ALA A 188 30.26 -9.15 -17.26
CA ALA A 188 29.21 -8.13 -17.32
C ALA A 188 28.93 -7.72 -18.77
N VAL A 189 27.70 -7.92 -19.23
CA VAL A 189 27.27 -7.70 -20.62
C VAL A 189 26.02 -6.83 -20.65
N LEU A 190 26.02 -5.79 -21.49
CA LEU A 190 24.86 -4.96 -21.75
C LEU A 190 24.02 -5.58 -22.87
N ASP A 191 22.83 -6.08 -22.53
CA ASP A 191 21.90 -6.66 -23.49
C ASP A 191 21.02 -5.59 -24.14
N HIS A 192 20.56 -4.60 -23.36
CA HIS A 192 19.69 -3.51 -23.80
C HIS A 192 19.98 -2.22 -23.03
N SER A 193 19.62 -1.07 -23.60
CA SER A 193 19.69 0.24 -22.96
C SER A 193 18.40 1.02 -23.22
N LEU A 194 18.10 2.03 -22.40
CA LEU A 194 16.95 2.93 -22.62
C LEU A 194 15.58 2.23 -22.59
N CYS A 195 15.40 1.27 -21.68
CA CYS A 195 14.19 0.45 -21.53
C CYS A 195 13.84 -0.40 -22.76
N ASN A 196 14.73 -0.51 -23.74
CA ASN A 196 14.43 -1.19 -25.00
C ASN A 196 14.12 -2.67 -24.85
N GLY A 197 14.63 -3.34 -23.81
CA GLY A 197 14.27 -4.72 -23.53
C GLY A 197 12.93 -4.87 -22.81
N PHE A 198 12.31 -3.81 -22.29
CA PHE A 198 10.95 -3.87 -21.73
C PHE A 198 9.85 -3.60 -22.76
N ARG A 199 10.20 -3.20 -23.98
CA ARG A 199 9.20 -2.85 -25.01
C ARG A 199 8.25 -4.00 -25.28
N ASP A 200 6.97 -3.68 -25.37
CA ASP A 200 5.92 -4.61 -25.76
C ASP A 200 5.85 -4.76 -27.28
N PRO A 201 5.42 -5.93 -27.79
CA PRO A 201 5.00 -6.04 -29.18
C PRO A 201 3.87 -5.04 -29.51
N PRO A 202 3.75 -4.59 -30.77
CA PRO A 202 2.60 -3.82 -31.25
C PRO A 202 1.25 -4.47 -30.89
N SER A 203 0.18 -3.67 -30.78
CA SER A 203 -1.15 -4.16 -30.40
C SER A 203 -1.69 -5.26 -31.31
N GLU A 204 -1.39 -5.16 -32.60
CA GLU A 204 -1.86 -6.02 -33.69
C GLU A 204 -0.93 -7.23 -33.93
N TRP A 205 -0.02 -7.54 -33.00
CA TRP A 205 1.03 -8.55 -33.19
C TRP A 205 0.52 -9.95 -33.51
N PHE A 206 -0.63 -10.34 -32.96
CA PHE A 206 -1.28 -11.63 -33.26
C PHE A 206 -2.04 -11.58 -34.60
N ILE A 207 -2.70 -10.46 -34.91
CA ILE A 207 -3.42 -10.25 -36.17
C ILE A 207 -2.46 -10.26 -37.37
N VAL A 208 -1.28 -9.63 -37.24
CA VAL A 208 -0.27 -9.56 -38.31
C VAL A 208 0.61 -10.83 -38.35
N GLY A 209 0.59 -11.61 -37.28
CA GLY A 209 1.26 -12.89 -37.20
C GLY A 209 0.32 -14.02 -37.58
N ASN A 210 0.46 -15.13 -36.86
CA ASN A 210 -0.45 -16.26 -36.91
C ASN A 210 -1.15 -16.44 -35.56
N ALA A 211 -1.95 -17.50 -35.43
CA ALA A 211 -2.73 -17.78 -34.22
C ALA A 211 -1.88 -17.87 -32.93
N GLN A 212 -0.56 -18.03 -33.02
CA GLN A 212 0.34 -18.09 -31.86
C GLN A 212 1.13 -16.79 -31.62
N GLY A 213 0.83 -15.72 -32.36
CA GLY A 213 1.57 -14.46 -32.34
C GLY A 213 2.96 -14.58 -32.96
N LYS A 214 3.14 -15.47 -33.95
CA LYS A 214 4.41 -15.76 -34.64
C LYS A 214 4.33 -15.49 -36.14
N ASN A 215 5.47 -15.64 -36.82
CA ASN A 215 5.58 -15.63 -38.28
C ASN A 215 5.17 -14.30 -38.95
N GLN A 216 5.38 -13.18 -38.27
CA GLN A 216 5.21 -11.85 -38.87
C GLN A 216 6.15 -11.69 -40.07
N GLN A 217 5.68 -11.01 -41.13
CA GLN A 217 6.50 -10.72 -42.30
C GLN A 217 7.69 -9.82 -41.93
N GLU A 218 8.80 -9.98 -42.66
CA GLU A 218 9.96 -9.11 -42.48
C GLU A 218 9.59 -7.66 -42.80
N GLY A 219 9.95 -6.72 -41.92
CA GLY A 219 9.64 -5.29 -42.09
C GLY A 219 8.37 -4.81 -41.38
N VAL A 220 7.55 -5.69 -40.79
CA VAL A 220 6.34 -5.32 -40.01
C VAL A 220 6.63 -4.31 -38.89
N LEU A 221 7.83 -4.36 -38.30
CA LEU A 221 8.26 -3.42 -37.25
C LEU A 221 8.83 -2.09 -37.82
N GLY A 222 8.59 -1.79 -39.09
CA GLY A 222 9.06 -0.61 -39.82
C GLY A 222 10.35 -0.86 -40.63
N PRO A 223 10.70 0.04 -41.58
CA PRO A 223 11.86 -0.14 -42.43
C PRO A 223 13.15 -0.21 -41.62
N THR A 224 13.92 -1.27 -41.82
CA THR A 224 15.34 -1.31 -41.49
C THR A 224 16.08 -0.33 -42.41
N LYS A 225 16.01 0.99 -42.15
CA LYS A 225 16.96 1.92 -42.79
C LYS A 225 18.35 1.30 -42.62
N ARG A 226 19.21 1.34 -43.62
CA ARG A 226 20.65 1.11 -43.38
C ARG A 226 21.06 2.13 -42.32
N LYS A 227 21.27 1.70 -41.06
CA LYS A 227 21.42 2.48 -39.79
C LYS A 227 20.18 2.60 -38.87
N ALA A 228 19.00 2.06 -39.19
CA ALA A 228 17.92 1.89 -38.21
C ALA A 228 18.35 0.86 -37.15
N GLU A 229 18.28 1.30 -35.90
CA GLU A 229 19.04 0.72 -34.82
C GLU A 229 18.48 -0.58 -34.30
N ARG A 230 19.37 -1.54 -34.03
CA ARG A 230 19.03 -2.81 -33.39
C ARG A 230 18.98 -2.60 -31.88
N PRO A 231 17.83 -2.82 -31.20
CA PRO A 231 17.70 -2.58 -29.76
C PRO A 231 18.49 -3.56 -28.88
N TYR A 232 18.95 -4.68 -29.43
CA TYR A 232 19.77 -5.69 -28.76
C TYR A 232 21.25 -5.40 -29.01
N ILE A 233 21.98 -5.08 -27.93
CA ILE A 233 23.34 -4.54 -27.96
C ILE A 233 24.38 -5.66 -27.89
N LEU A 234 24.22 -6.59 -26.94
CA LEU A 234 25.13 -7.71 -26.67
C LEU A 234 26.60 -7.29 -26.66
N LYS A 235 26.96 -6.37 -25.76
CA LYS A 235 28.33 -5.84 -25.69
C LYS A 235 28.89 -5.96 -24.28
N PRO A 236 30.06 -6.58 -24.09
CA PRO A 236 30.68 -6.70 -22.78
C PRO A 236 31.17 -5.36 -22.27
N LEU A 237 31.17 -5.19 -20.94
CA LEU A 237 31.77 -4.04 -20.27
C LEU A 237 33.28 -3.97 -20.56
N ARG A 238 33.84 -2.76 -20.67
CA ARG A 238 35.28 -2.52 -20.90
C ARG A 238 35.84 -3.26 -22.12
N SER A 239 35.10 -3.30 -23.22
CA SER A 239 35.52 -3.97 -24.47
C SER A 239 35.88 -5.46 -24.28
N GLY A 240 35.30 -6.11 -23.28
CA GLY A 240 35.57 -7.52 -23.00
C GLY A 240 36.87 -7.79 -22.24
N ASN A 241 37.56 -6.74 -21.79
CA ASN A 241 38.73 -6.90 -20.92
C ASN A 241 38.34 -7.72 -19.67
N PRO A 242 39.09 -8.78 -19.33
CA PRO A 242 38.76 -9.64 -18.20
C PRO A 242 38.63 -8.87 -16.89
N ILE A 243 37.56 -9.13 -16.16
CA ILE A 243 37.33 -8.61 -14.82
C ILE A 243 37.49 -9.77 -13.86
N TRP A 244 38.47 -9.68 -12.96
CA TRP A 244 38.75 -10.73 -11.99
C TRP A 244 38.50 -10.23 -10.58
N ILE A 245 37.88 -11.08 -9.76
CA ILE A 245 37.75 -10.87 -8.32
C ILE A 245 38.25 -12.10 -7.57
N THR A 246 38.78 -11.89 -6.36
CA THR A 246 39.21 -12.97 -5.49
C THR A 246 38.29 -13.03 -4.27
N ILE A 247 37.56 -14.13 -4.13
CA ILE A 247 36.77 -14.43 -2.94
C ILE A 247 37.67 -15.14 -1.94
N ARG A 248 37.92 -14.50 -0.79
CA ARG A 248 38.79 -15.03 0.25
C ARG A 248 38.10 -16.15 1.03
N PRO A 249 38.84 -17.15 1.54
CA PRO A 249 38.28 -18.11 2.49
C PRO A 249 37.84 -17.41 3.78
N MET A 250 36.89 -18.03 4.49
CA MET A 250 36.50 -17.56 5.81
C MET A 250 37.68 -17.60 6.79
N PRO A 251 37.87 -16.56 7.63
CA PRO A 251 38.94 -16.56 8.63
C PRO A 251 38.83 -17.75 9.60
N PRO A 252 39.97 -18.35 10.03
CA PRO A 252 39.98 -19.42 11.02
C PRO A 252 39.18 -19.04 12.28
N GLY A 253 38.30 -19.93 12.73
CA GLY A 253 37.44 -19.71 13.91
C GLY A 253 36.16 -18.91 13.66
N LYS A 254 35.87 -18.47 12.42
CA LYS A 254 34.59 -17.84 12.04
C LYS A 254 33.77 -18.75 11.13
N GLN A 255 32.45 -18.82 11.37
CA GLN A 255 31.52 -19.53 10.49
C GLN A 255 30.99 -18.62 9.37
N PRO A 256 30.71 -19.16 8.17
CA PRO A 256 30.05 -18.42 7.10
C PRO A 256 28.69 -17.85 7.53
N LEU A 257 28.40 -16.57 7.25
CA LEU A 257 27.17 -15.93 7.71
C LEU A 257 25.91 -16.62 7.18
N TYR A 258 25.92 -17.10 5.93
CA TYR A 258 24.76 -17.82 5.39
C TYR A 258 24.39 -19.09 6.19
N GLN A 259 25.35 -19.73 6.86
CA GLN A 259 25.10 -20.86 7.76
C GLN A 259 24.62 -20.40 9.13
N VAL A 260 25.25 -19.36 9.69
CA VAL A 260 24.86 -18.77 10.98
C VAL A 260 23.42 -18.30 10.97
N VAL A 261 22.99 -17.66 9.88
CA VAL A 261 21.65 -17.10 9.73
C VAL A 261 20.59 -18.19 9.55
N GLN A 262 20.96 -19.39 9.08
CA GLN A 262 20.06 -20.54 8.99
C GLN A 262 19.88 -21.27 10.32
N THR A 263 20.90 -21.27 11.17
CA THR A 263 20.82 -21.91 12.50
C THR A 263 20.20 -20.98 13.54
N ALA A 264 20.31 -19.66 13.34
CA ALA A 264 19.60 -18.66 14.12
C ALA A 264 18.14 -18.52 13.63
N ALA A 265 17.19 -18.31 14.56
CA ALA A 265 15.75 -18.23 14.28
C ALA A 265 15.32 -16.93 13.55
N PHE A 266 16.00 -16.56 12.46
CA PHE A 266 15.65 -15.41 11.62
C PHE A 266 14.53 -15.76 10.63
N ASP A 267 13.70 -14.76 10.31
CA ASP A 267 12.73 -14.88 9.21
C ASP A 267 13.44 -14.79 7.86
N LEU A 268 13.82 -15.94 7.31
CA LEU A 268 14.41 -16.04 5.97
C LEU A 268 13.42 -15.75 4.84
N THR A 269 12.12 -15.68 5.14
CA THR A 269 11.07 -15.35 4.16
C THR A 269 10.97 -13.85 3.90
N CYS A 270 11.54 -13.02 4.79
CA CYS A 270 11.55 -11.57 4.65
C CYS A 270 10.14 -10.96 4.58
N GLY A 271 9.19 -11.50 5.34
CA GLY A 271 7.79 -11.07 5.28
C GLY A 271 7.09 -11.36 3.94
N ILE A 272 7.71 -12.13 3.03
CA ILE A 272 7.07 -12.55 1.78
C ILE A 272 6.11 -13.68 2.09
N HIS A 273 4.82 -13.36 2.13
CA HIS A 273 3.76 -14.33 2.31
C HIS A 273 3.56 -15.15 1.02
N CYS A 274 4.30 -16.24 0.88
CA CYS A 274 4.21 -17.16 -0.25
C CYS A 274 4.42 -18.62 0.16
N LYS A 275 3.69 -19.54 -0.46
CA LYS A 275 3.92 -20.99 -0.32
C LYS A 275 5.06 -21.43 -1.25
N PHE A 276 6.28 -20.96 -1.01
CA PHE A 276 7.44 -21.45 -1.76
C PHE A 276 7.70 -22.92 -1.38
N LEU A 277 7.61 -23.80 -2.37
CA LEU A 277 8.17 -25.15 -2.27
C LEU A 277 9.69 -25.07 -2.34
N TRP A 278 10.19 -24.16 -3.17
CA TRP A 278 11.60 -23.86 -3.31
C TRP A 278 11.83 -22.45 -3.83
N ASP A 279 12.92 -21.84 -3.39
CA ASP A 279 13.29 -20.47 -3.75
C ASP A 279 14.33 -20.38 -4.87
N GLY A 280 14.95 -21.51 -5.22
CA GLY A 280 15.85 -21.64 -6.36
C GLY A 280 17.24 -21.06 -6.15
N PHE A 281 17.59 -20.49 -4.99
CA PHE A 281 18.87 -19.80 -4.77
C PHE A 281 20.01 -20.72 -4.31
N GLY A 282 21.21 -20.51 -4.87
CA GLY A 282 22.36 -21.34 -4.62
C GLY A 282 23.51 -21.04 -5.59
N ASN A 283 24.48 -21.95 -5.64
CA ASN A 283 25.65 -21.88 -6.51
C ASN A 283 25.82 -23.19 -7.29
N TRP A 284 26.26 -23.10 -8.55
CA TRP A 284 26.82 -24.24 -9.26
C TRP A 284 28.28 -24.41 -8.85
N VAL A 285 28.66 -25.55 -8.28
CA VAL A 285 30.05 -25.80 -7.84
C VAL A 285 30.71 -26.84 -8.73
N ASN A 286 31.97 -26.59 -9.09
CA ASN A 286 32.75 -27.51 -9.91
C ASN A 286 33.08 -28.79 -9.14
N GLY A 287 32.85 -29.93 -9.78
CA GLY A 287 33.19 -31.27 -9.31
C GLY A 287 34.41 -31.85 -10.02
N ARG A 288 34.61 -33.17 -9.87
CA ARG A 288 35.70 -33.89 -10.56
C ARG A 288 35.37 -34.02 -12.06
N GLN A 289 36.41 -34.03 -12.90
CA GLN A 289 36.29 -34.25 -14.36
C GLN A 289 35.38 -33.24 -15.09
N GLY A 290 35.31 -31.98 -14.61
CA GLY A 290 34.52 -30.92 -15.27
C GLY A 290 33.01 -30.98 -15.02
N SER A 291 32.54 -31.91 -14.18
CA SER A 291 31.16 -31.94 -13.70
C SER A 291 30.83 -30.68 -12.88
N VAL A 292 29.55 -30.29 -12.84
CA VAL A 292 29.06 -29.20 -11.98
C VAL A 292 27.84 -29.69 -11.21
N THR A 293 27.70 -29.25 -9.96
CA THR A 293 26.59 -29.63 -9.09
C THR A 293 25.98 -28.40 -8.45
N TRP A 294 24.66 -28.31 -8.46
CA TRP A 294 23.94 -27.23 -7.79
C TRP A 294 23.98 -27.42 -6.27
N ARG A 295 24.30 -26.37 -5.52
CA ARG A 295 24.23 -26.33 -4.06
C ARG A 295 23.30 -25.20 -3.63
N PRO A 296 22.10 -25.50 -3.09
CA PRO A 296 21.22 -24.46 -2.58
C PRO A 296 21.86 -23.76 -1.37
N PHE A 297 21.54 -22.49 -1.16
CA PHE A 297 22.03 -21.81 0.04
C PHE A 297 21.44 -22.41 1.30
N ILE A 298 20.16 -22.80 1.27
CA ILE A 298 19.46 -23.45 2.39
C ILE A 298 19.69 -24.95 2.32
N GLY A 299 20.44 -25.51 3.27
CA GLY A 299 20.89 -26.90 3.22
C GLY A 299 19.77 -27.96 3.33
N GLY A 300 18.56 -27.56 3.73
CA GLY A 300 17.39 -28.44 3.80
C GLY A 300 16.75 -28.78 2.45
N ASP A 301 17.13 -28.07 1.39
CA ASP A 301 16.38 -28.01 0.12
C ASP A 301 16.85 -29.03 -0.93
N ASP A 302 17.94 -29.75 -0.69
CA ASP A 302 18.45 -30.74 -1.66
C ASP A 302 18.83 -32.06 -0.97
N LYS A 303 17.83 -32.93 -0.77
CA LYS A 303 18.00 -34.24 -0.13
C LYS A 303 17.81 -35.37 -1.14
N ASP A 304 18.83 -36.21 -1.29
CA ASP A 304 18.70 -37.44 -2.09
C ASP A 304 17.90 -38.50 -1.31
N ARG A 305 16.77 -38.91 -1.90
CA ARG A 305 15.86 -39.91 -1.34
C ARG A 305 15.89 -41.24 -2.10
N ARG A 306 16.75 -41.41 -3.11
CA ARG A 306 16.76 -42.59 -3.98
C ARG A 306 16.82 -43.91 -3.21
N SER A 307 17.63 -44.00 -2.15
CA SER A 307 17.76 -45.21 -1.32
C SER A 307 16.57 -45.48 -0.40
N SER A 308 15.68 -44.52 -0.22
CA SER A 308 14.53 -44.58 0.71
C SER A 308 13.16 -44.72 0.01
N LEU A 309 13.17 -44.74 -1.33
CA LEU A 309 11.98 -44.94 -2.15
C LEU A 309 11.83 -46.43 -2.47
N ASP A 310 10.63 -46.95 -2.23
CA ASP A 310 10.24 -48.32 -2.59
C ASP A 310 10.21 -48.46 -4.14
N PRO A 311 10.52 -49.65 -4.71
CA PRO A 311 10.35 -49.90 -6.14
C PRO A 311 8.91 -49.70 -6.64
N SER A 312 7.90 -49.84 -5.78
CA SER A 312 6.50 -49.57 -6.10
C SER A 312 6.16 -48.07 -5.95
N PRO A 313 5.34 -47.49 -6.86
CA PRO A 313 4.98 -46.07 -6.76
C PRO A 313 4.35 -45.72 -5.42
N LEU A 314 4.79 -44.60 -4.83
CA LEU A 314 4.26 -44.08 -3.57
C LEU A 314 2.77 -43.73 -3.72
N ARG A 315 2.40 -43.07 -4.82
CA ARG A 315 1.03 -42.67 -5.19
C ARG A 315 0.54 -43.56 -6.34
N ARG A 316 0.17 -44.80 -6.01
CA ARG A 316 -0.10 -45.91 -6.96
C ARG A 316 -1.16 -45.63 -8.02
N ASP A 317 -2.06 -44.69 -7.79
CA ASP A 317 -3.16 -44.36 -8.71
C ASP A 317 -3.08 -42.94 -9.29
N SER A 318 -2.09 -42.15 -8.89
CA SER A 318 -2.08 -40.70 -9.10
C SER A 318 -1.09 -40.26 -10.19
N VAL A 319 -1.36 -39.10 -10.77
CA VAL A 319 -0.65 -38.59 -11.95
C VAL A 319 0.08 -37.29 -11.65
N LEU A 320 1.31 -37.13 -12.14
CA LEU A 320 1.96 -35.81 -12.27
C LEU A 320 1.80 -35.31 -13.71
N TRP A 321 1.26 -34.12 -13.88
CA TRP A 321 1.07 -33.50 -15.18
C TRP A 321 1.89 -32.22 -15.32
N ILE A 322 2.66 -32.10 -16.39
CA ILE A 322 3.45 -30.90 -16.67
C ILE A 322 2.81 -30.12 -17.81
N TYR A 323 2.41 -28.87 -17.55
CA TYR A 323 1.71 -28.01 -18.50
C TYR A 323 2.56 -26.77 -18.82
N GLY A 324 2.76 -26.47 -20.10
CA GLY A 324 3.40 -25.24 -20.52
C GLY A 324 4.11 -25.34 -21.87
N ASP A 325 5.09 -24.46 -22.05
CA ASP A 325 5.86 -24.36 -23.28
C ASP A 325 6.96 -25.44 -23.41
N SER A 326 7.86 -25.24 -24.37
CA SER A 326 8.91 -26.22 -24.68
C SER A 326 9.91 -26.36 -23.52
N VAL A 327 10.02 -25.37 -22.64
CA VAL A 327 10.85 -25.45 -21.42
C VAL A 327 10.18 -26.33 -20.37
N SER A 328 8.84 -26.33 -20.29
CA SER A 328 8.09 -27.28 -19.47
C SER A 328 8.11 -28.69 -20.05
N GLU A 329 7.97 -28.83 -21.37
CA GLU A 329 8.09 -30.12 -22.04
C GLU A 329 9.48 -30.75 -21.83
N GLN A 330 10.55 -29.97 -21.96
CA GLN A 330 11.89 -30.46 -21.72
C GLN A 330 12.12 -30.88 -20.25
N PHE A 331 11.55 -30.14 -19.30
CA PHE A 331 11.54 -30.55 -17.90
C PHE A 331 10.85 -31.91 -17.74
N PHE A 332 9.66 -32.10 -18.34
CA PHE A 332 8.96 -33.38 -18.34
C PHE A 332 9.82 -34.54 -18.87
N TRP A 333 10.50 -34.37 -19.99
CA TRP A 333 11.36 -35.42 -20.55
C TRP A 333 12.55 -35.77 -19.63
N GLY A 334 13.04 -34.80 -18.85
CA GLY A 334 14.06 -35.00 -17.83
C GLY A 334 13.53 -35.78 -16.62
N VAL A 335 12.31 -35.48 -16.18
CA VAL A 335 11.65 -36.11 -15.04
C VAL A 335 11.13 -37.52 -15.36
N ARG A 336 10.69 -37.77 -16.60
CA ARG A 336 10.06 -39.04 -17.01
C ARG A 336 10.86 -40.30 -16.63
N PRO A 337 12.20 -40.39 -16.82
CA PRO A 337 12.99 -41.54 -16.40
C PRO A 337 13.43 -41.54 -14.92
N ARG A 338 12.96 -40.58 -14.11
CA ARG A 338 13.43 -40.35 -12.73
C ARG A 338 12.40 -40.81 -11.68
N PRO A 339 12.82 -40.98 -10.41
CA PRO A 339 11.96 -41.48 -9.33
C PRO A 339 10.64 -40.73 -9.19
N LEU A 340 10.58 -39.44 -9.52
CA LEU A 340 9.31 -38.70 -9.52
C LEU A 340 8.24 -39.38 -10.41
N CYS A 341 8.59 -39.93 -11.57
CA CYS A 341 7.65 -40.60 -12.49
C CYS A 341 7.65 -42.12 -12.42
N THR A 342 8.65 -42.73 -11.77
CA THR A 342 8.79 -44.19 -11.65
C THR A 342 8.46 -44.71 -10.25
N ASN A 343 8.67 -43.92 -9.20
CA ASN A 343 8.57 -44.32 -7.79
C ASN A 343 7.65 -43.40 -6.96
N VAL A 344 7.34 -42.19 -7.39
CA VAL A 344 6.44 -41.28 -6.66
C VAL A 344 5.02 -41.34 -7.22
N PHE A 345 4.85 -41.08 -8.52
CA PHE A 345 3.56 -41.14 -9.20
C PHE A 345 3.42 -42.42 -10.02
N LYS A 346 2.19 -42.85 -10.30
CA LYS A 346 1.90 -44.01 -11.16
C LYS A 346 2.47 -43.82 -12.56
N TRP A 347 2.27 -42.62 -13.10
CA TRP A 347 2.83 -42.18 -14.36
C TRP A 347 2.81 -40.64 -14.42
N CYS A 348 3.55 -40.10 -15.38
CA CYS A 348 3.58 -38.67 -15.65
C CYS A 348 3.13 -38.37 -17.09
N GLY A 349 2.37 -37.30 -17.26
CA GLY A 349 1.98 -36.78 -18.56
C GLY A 349 2.35 -35.32 -18.74
N HIS A 350 2.19 -34.81 -19.95
CA HIS A 350 2.40 -33.39 -20.23
C HIS A 350 1.43 -32.83 -21.27
N THR A 351 1.29 -31.50 -21.27
CA THR A 351 0.65 -30.75 -22.34
C THR A 351 1.60 -29.69 -22.82
N TYR A 352 1.94 -29.77 -24.11
CA TYR A 352 2.74 -28.78 -24.79
C TYR A 352 1.83 -27.73 -25.44
N ASN A 353 2.05 -26.47 -25.09
CA ASN A 353 1.44 -25.31 -25.72
C ASN A 353 2.52 -24.32 -26.16
N TRP A 354 2.20 -23.46 -27.13
CA TRP A 354 2.95 -22.22 -27.30
C TRP A 354 2.30 -21.16 -26.42
N ILE A 355 1.55 -20.25 -27.04
CA ILE A 355 0.56 -19.44 -26.34
C ILE A 355 -0.67 -20.31 -26.13
N TYR A 356 -1.21 -20.87 -27.22
CA TYR A 356 -2.32 -21.80 -27.22
C TYR A 356 -1.85 -23.24 -27.44
N GLN A 357 -2.68 -24.19 -27.05
CA GLN A 357 -2.48 -25.62 -27.23
C GLN A 357 -2.41 -26.00 -28.71
N LEU A 358 -1.40 -26.78 -29.07
CA LEU A 358 -1.23 -27.29 -30.42
C LEU A 358 -2.05 -28.59 -30.56
N LYS A 359 -3.23 -28.51 -31.17
CA LYS A 359 -4.14 -29.66 -31.40
C LYS A 359 -3.87 -30.28 -32.79
N GLY A 360 -4.00 -31.60 -32.91
CA GLY A 360 -3.86 -32.31 -34.20
C GLY A 360 -2.42 -32.38 -34.73
N ASN A 361 -2.25 -32.12 -36.04
CA ASN A 361 -0.91 -32.07 -36.66
C ASN A 361 -0.14 -30.82 -36.16
N ILE A 362 0.90 -31.05 -35.35
CA ILE A 362 1.71 -30.00 -34.71
C ILE A 362 2.30 -29.03 -35.74
N SER A 363 2.76 -29.51 -36.89
CA SER A 363 3.34 -28.66 -37.93
C SER A 363 2.31 -27.69 -38.49
N SER A 364 1.11 -28.19 -38.81
CA SER A 364 -0.01 -27.37 -39.26
C SER A 364 -0.48 -26.39 -38.19
N ALA A 365 -0.58 -26.83 -36.92
CA ALA A 365 -1.02 -25.98 -35.82
C ALA A 365 -0.03 -24.83 -35.50
N LYS A 366 1.27 -25.02 -35.76
CA LYS A 366 2.29 -23.97 -35.58
C LYS A 366 2.24 -22.89 -36.66
N THR A 367 1.69 -23.19 -37.83
CA THR A 367 1.58 -22.26 -38.96
C THR A 367 0.16 -21.76 -39.18
N ALA A 368 -0.82 -22.28 -38.43
CA ALA A 368 -2.22 -21.89 -38.54
C ALA A 368 -2.42 -20.40 -38.22
N ASP A 369 -3.17 -19.74 -39.09
CA ASP A 369 -3.59 -18.35 -38.97
C ASP A 369 -5.11 -18.33 -38.79
N ASP A 370 -5.59 -17.47 -37.88
CA ASP A 370 -7.00 -17.24 -37.61
C ASP A 370 -7.40 -15.76 -37.75
N ASN A 371 -6.46 -14.85 -38.07
CA ASN A 371 -6.65 -13.40 -38.08
C ASN A 371 -7.26 -12.85 -36.77
N LEU A 372 -7.11 -13.56 -35.65
CA LEU A 372 -7.61 -13.15 -34.34
C LEU A 372 -6.49 -12.53 -33.51
N ASP A 373 -6.88 -11.57 -32.67
CA ASP A 373 -5.97 -11.04 -31.66
C ASP A 373 -5.83 -11.98 -30.45
N PHE A 374 -4.86 -11.70 -29.59
CA PHE A 374 -4.62 -12.45 -28.36
C PHE A 374 -5.87 -12.51 -27.47
N ASN A 375 -6.19 -13.72 -27.02
CA ASN A 375 -7.34 -14.05 -26.20
C ASN A 375 -6.92 -14.87 -24.98
N PHE A 376 -6.79 -14.19 -23.85
CA PHE A 376 -6.46 -14.82 -22.57
C PHE A 376 -7.49 -15.85 -22.11
N MET A 377 -8.77 -15.74 -22.51
CA MET A 377 -9.81 -16.72 -22.16
C MET A 377 -9.59 -18.06 -22.88
N ARG A 378 -9.03 -18.05 -24.09
CA ARG A 378 -8.66 -19.28 -24.80
C ARG A 378 -7.59 -20.07 -24.02
N VAL A 379 -6.59 -19.39 -23.46
CA VAL A 379 -5.56 -20.01 -22.59
C VAL A 379 -6.20 -20.70 -21.39
N VAL A 380 -7.14 -20.02 -20.73
CA VAL A 380 -7.85 -20.56 -19.56
C VAL A 380 -8.68 -21.78 -19.93
N SER A 381 -9.43 -21.71 -21.03
CA SER A 381 -10.24 -22.82 -21.54
C SER A 381 -9.40 -24.05 -21.85
N GLU A 382 -8.20 -23.87 -22.42
CA GLU A 382 -7.33 -24.98 -22.77
C GLU A 382 -6.68 -25.63 -21.52
N LEU A 383 -6.37 -24.87 -20.48
CA LEU A 383 -5.97 -25.45 -19.20
C LEU A 383 -7.15 -26.16 -18.52
N LEU A 384 -8.35 -25.59 -18.59
CA LEU A 384 -9.58 -26.20 -18.10
C LEU A 384 -9.84 -27.56 -18.76
N ASP A 385 -9.67 -27.67 -20.09
CA ASP A 385 -9.77 -28.93 -20.84
C ASP A 385 -8.81 -30.00 -20.28
N VAL A 386 -7.59 -29.59 -19.90
CA VAL A 386 -6.58 -30.50 -19.35
C VAL A 386 -6.98 -30.97 -17.96
N ILE A 387 -7.23 -30.06 -17.03
CA ILE A 387 -7.54 -30.42 -15.63
C ILE A 387 -8.90 -31.12 -15.49
N SER A 388 -9.75 -31.03 -16.51
CA SER A 388 -11.04 -31.73 -16.57
C SER A 388 -10.92 -33.23 -16.87
N LYS A 389 -9.72 -33.74 -17.20
CA LYS A 389 -9.54 -35.16 -17.55
C LYS A 389 -9.84 -36.09 -16.35
N PRO A 390 -10.47 -37.26 -16.59
CA PRO A 390 -10.99 -38.13 -15.52
C PRO A 390 -9.93 -38.94 -14.78
N PHE A 391 -8.70 -39.01 -15.28
CA PHE A 391 -7.61 -39.75 -14.62
C PHE A 391 -6.96 -38.99 -13.46
N PHE A 392 -7.36 -37.74 -13.21
CA PHE A 392 -6.86 -36.97 -12.07
C PHE A 392 -7.60 -37.36 -10.79
N ASP A 393 -6.83 -37.73 -9.77
CA ASP A 393 -7.32 -38.02 -8.43
C ASP A 393 -6.85 -36.95 -7.42
N LYS A 394 -7.27 -37.09 -6.15
CA LYS A 394 -6.91 -36.16 -5.06
C LYS A 394 -5.43 -36.04 -4.77
N ASN A 395 -4.65 -37.03 -5.18
CA ASN A 395 -3.21 -37.14 -4.96
C ASN A 395 -2.43 -36.78 -6.22
N SER A 396 -3.13 -36.41 -7.30
CA SER A 396 -2.52 -36.01 -8.55
C SER A 396 -2.05 -34.56 -8.47
N VAL A 397 -1.12 -34.20 -9.34
CA VAL A 397 -0.47 -32.90 -9.33
C VAL A 397 -0.36 -32.36 -10.74
N ILE A 398 -0.56 -31.06 -10.91
CA ILE A 398 -0.21 -30.34 -12.13
C ILE A 398 0.83 -29.27 -11.83
N LEU A 399 1.97 -29.34 -12.51
CA LEU A 399 2.99 -28.30 -12.53
C LEU A 399 2.77 -27.47 -13.78
N PHE A 400 2.43 -26.19 -13.63
CA PHE A 400 2.06 -25.34 -14.76
C PHE A 400 2.87 -24.04 -14.81
N ASN A 401 3.08 -23.53 -16.03
CA ASN A 401 3.81 -22.31 -16.32
C ASN A 401 3.24 -21.60 -17.56
N ALA A 402 3.20 -20.26 -17.54
CA ALA A 402 2.96 -19.42 -18.72
C ALA A 402 4.30 -18.81 -19.15
N GLY A 403 5.01 -19.55 -20.01
CA GLY A 403 6.45 -19.42 -20.23
C GLY A 403 6.91 -18.42 -21.28
N LEU A 404 8.07 -18.69 -21.89
CA LEU A 404 8.84 -17.79 -22.74
C LEU A 404 8.07 -17.31 -23.99
N HIS A 405 7.09 -18.08 -24.47
CA HIS A 405 6.29 -17.64 -25.62
C HIS A 405 5.37 -16.46 -25.29
N TYR A 406 4.86 -16.39 -24.05
CA TYR A 406 4.03 -15.29 -23.59
C TYR A 406 4.82 -14.00 -23.56
N LEU A 407 5.96 -14.02 -22.87
CA LEU A 407 6.83 -12.83 -22.80
C LEU A 407 7.37 -12.41 -24.17
N GLU A 408 7.47 -13.32 -25.14
CA GLU A 408 7.92 -12.97 -26.49
C GLU A 408 6.82 -12.35 -27.35
N SER A 409 5.56 -12.75 -27.15
CA SER A 409 4.50 -12.49 -28.15
C SER A 409 3.37 -11.63 -27.60
N THR A 410 3.20 -11.52 -26.28
CA THR A 410 2.15 -10.71 -25.66
C THR A 410 2.72 -9.43 -25.04
N ASN A 411 1.89 -8.39 -24.93
CA ASN A 411 2.24 -7.25 -24.08
C ASN A 411 2.10 -7.60 -22.59
N PHE A 412 2.69 -6.79 -21.71
CA PHE A 412 2.66 -7.06 -20.28
C PHE A 412 1.23 -7.06 -19.72
N SER A 413 0.36 -6.14 -20.14
CA SER A 413 -1.04 -6.10 -19.71
C SER A 413 -1.84 -7.37 -20.06
N ASN A 414 -1.62 -7.94 -21.24
CA ASN A 414 -2.22 -9.20 -21.67
C ASN A 414 -1.68 -10.39 -20.85
N TYR A 415 -0.40 -10.38 -20.50
CA TYR A 415 0.16 -11.37 -19.59
C TYR A 415 -0.45 -11.27 -18.19
N GLN A 416 -0.65 -10.05 -17.67
CA GLN A 416 -1.32 -9.82 -16.39
C GLN A 416 -2.72 -10.43 -16.38
N LYS A 417 -3.54 -10.13 -17.39
CA LYS A 417 -4.88 -10.72 -17.57
C LYS A 417 -4.85 -12.24 -17.64
N THR A 418 -3.86 -12.81 -18.33
CA THR A 418 -3.69 -14.26 -18.46
C THR A 418 -3.43 -14.91 -17.10
N ILE A 419 -2.45 -14.41 -16.35
CA ILE A 419 -2.10 -14.94 -15.03
C ILE A 419 -3.26 -14.77 -14.04
N GLU A 420 -3.94 -13.62 -14.02
CA GLU A 420 -5.11 -13.39 -13.16
C GLU A 420 -6.25 -14.37 -13.48
N SER A 421 -6.46 -14.67 -14.76
CA SER A 421 -7.49 -15.62 -15.17
C SER A 421 -7.11 -17.08 -14.88
N LEU A 422 -5.83 -17.43 -14.99
CA LEU A 422 -5.31 -18.74 -14.53
C LEU A 422 -5.46 -18.90 -13.01
N ILE A 423 -5.23 -17.84 -12.23
CA ILE A 423 -5.46 -17.84 -10.77
C ILE A 423 -6.93 -18.09 -10.45
N ARG A 424 -7.83 -17.42 -11.17
CA ARG A 424 -9.27 -17.63 -11.02
C ARG A 424 -9.64 -19.09 -11.29
N LEU A 425 -9.11 -19.69 -12.36
CA LEU A 425 -9.31 -21.12 -12.65
C LEU A 425 -8.79 -22.02 -11.51
N VAL A 426 -7.60 -21.75 -10.97
CA VAL A 426 -7.03 -22.50 -9.82
C VAL A 426 -7.87 -22.36 -8.55
N GLN A 427 -8.60 -21.27 -8.37
CA GLN A 427 -9.51 -21.07 -7.24
C GLN A 427 -10.84 -21.81 -7.48
N GLU A 428 -11.39 -21.70 -8.70
CA GLU A 428 -12.61 -22.40 -9.12
C GLU A 428 -12.46 -23.91 -9.00
N THR A 429 -11.27 -24.48 -9.29
CA THR A 429 -11.03 -25.93 -9.14
C THR A 429 -11.20 -26.45 -7.72
N LYS A 430 -11.05 -25.58 -6.71
CA LYS A 430 -11.21 -25.91 -5.28
C LYS A 430 -12.64 -25.73 -4.79
N MET A 431 -13.50 -25.05 -5.55
CA MET A 431 -14.85 -24.67 -5.13
C MET A 431 -15.95 -25.34 -5.95
N VAL A 432 -15.73 -25.48 -7.27
CA VAL A 432 -16.72 -25.99 -8.22
C VAL A 432 -16.65 -27.51 -8.26
N LYS A 433 -17.82 -28.14 -8.12
CA LYS A 433 -18.00 -29.57 -8.34
C LYS A 433 -18.64 -29.81 -9.70
N ARG A 434 -18.21 -30.87 -10.38
CA ARG A 434 -18.84 -31.38 -11.60
C ARG A 434 -20.19 -32.02 -11.24
N SER A 435 -20.97 -32.35 -12.25
CA SER A 435 -22.29 -33.00 -12.11
C SER A 435 -22.26 -34.34 -11.38
N ASP A 436 -21.11 -35.01 -11.35
CA ASP A 436 -20.86 -36.26 -10.59
C ASP A 436 -20.53 -36.03 -9.10
N GLY A 437 -20.50 -34.76 -8.64
CA GLY A 437 -20.18 -34.39 -7.26
C GLY A 437 -18.68 -34.27 -6.94
N ASN A 438 -17.79 -34.55 -7.89
CA ASN A 438 -16.33 -34.42 -7.73
C ASN A 438 -15.87 -32.99 -8.00
N LEU A 439 -14.75 -32.56 -7.37
CA LEU A 439 -14.14 -31.27 -7.68
C LEU A 439 -13.74 -31.18 -9.16
N LEU A 440 -13.78 -29.96 -9.71
CA LEU A 440 -13.36 -29.71 -11.08
C LEU A 440 -11.91 -30.17 -11.34
N PHE A 441 -11.02 -29.98 -10.36
CA PHE A 441 -9.73 -30.68 -10.30
C PHE A 441 -9.45 -31.10 -8.84
N PRO A 442 -9.35 -32.41 -8.54
CA PRO A 442 -9.20 -32.89 -7.17
C PRO A 442 -7.76 -32.78 -6.63
N GLY A 443 -6.76 -32.60 -7.49
CA GLY A 443 -5.33 -32.63 -7.14
C GLY A 443 -4.72 -31.29 -6.70
N GLU A 444 -3.39 -31.26 -6.56
CA GLU A 444 -2.62 -30.03 -6.25
C GLU A 444 -2.09 -29.35 -7.52
N MET A 445 -2.30 -28.04 -7.66
CA MET A 445 -1.70 -27.23 -8.74
C MET A 445 -0.51 -26.45 -8.21
N ILE A 446 0.65 -26.54 -8.87
CA ILE A 446 1.91 -25.89 -8.50
C ILE A 446 2.35 -24.98 -9.64
N TRP A 447 2.64 -23.71 -9.31
CA TRP A 447 3.23 -22.77 -10.25
C TRP A 447 4.73 -22.98 -10.35
N ARG A 448 5.25 -23.12 -11.57
CA ARG A 448 6.69 -23.13 -11.86
C ARG A 448 7.07 -21.81 -12.54
N THR A 449 8.15 -21.16 -12.11
CA THR A 449 8.69 -20.01 -12.84
C THR A 449 9.31 -20.44 -14.18
N THR A 450 9.43 -19.52 -15.14
CA THR A 450 10.16 -19.82 -16.38
C THR A 450 11.66 -19.67 -16.17
N THR A 451 12.46 -20.25 -17.06
CA THR A 451 13.92 -20.30 -16.92
C THR A 451 14.58 -19.02 -17.42
N ALA A 452 15.86 -18.87 -17.08
CA ALA A 452 16.73 -17.94 -17.79
C ALA A 452 16.89 -18.34 -19.27
N LEU A 453 17.47 -17.45 -20.08
CA LEU A 453 17.71 -17.70 -21.50
C LEU A 453 19.04 -17.08 -21.94
N ASN A 454 19.63 -17.62 -23.01
CA ASN A 454 20.87 -17.12 -23.59
C ASN A 454 20.68 -16.65 -25.02
N LYS A 455 20.03 -15.48 -25.15
CA LYS A 455 19.70 -14.85 -26.44
C LYS A 455 20.93 -14.68 -27.34
N GLN A 456 22.13 -14.56 -26.77
CA GLN A 456 23.39 -14.48 -27.50
C GLN A 456 23.70 -15.72 -28.35
N LYS A 457 23.03 -16.85 -28.10
CA LYS A 457 23.18 -18.09 -28.89
C LYS A 457 22.32 -18.09 -30.16
N LEU A 458 21.35 -17.19 -30.29
CA LEU A 458 20.53 -17.04 -31.49
C LEU A 458 21.35 -16.42 -32.63
N ASP A 459 21.13 -16.88 -33.85
CA ASP A 459 21.72 -16.26 -35.04
C ASP A 459 20.99 -14.96 -35.45
N GLY A 460 21.54 -14.25 -36.44
CA GLY A 460 21.00 -12.99 -36.91
C GLY A 460 19.56 -13.04 -37.43
N LYS A 461 19.13 -14.18 -38.00
CA LYS A 461 17.75 -14.38 -38.49
C LYS A 461 16.78 -14.52 -37.31
N HIS A 462 17.17 -15.30 -36.30
CA HIS A 462 16.37 -15.54 -35.11
C HIS A 462 16.30 -14.33 -34.17
N ILE A 463 17.34 -13.50 -34.11
CA ILE A 463 17.33 -12.26 -33.30
C ILE A 463 16.23 -11.29 -33.75
N GLN A 464 15.92 -11.25 -35.05
CA GLN A 464 14.84 -10.41 -35.57
C GLN A 464 13.47 -10.97 -35.24
N ALA A 465 13.26 -12.27 -35.49
CA ALA A 465 11.99 -12.94 -35.23
C ALA A 465 11.65 -13.03 -33.72
N ARG A 466 12.66 -13.08 -32.84
CA ARG A 466 12.51 -13.20 -31.38
C ARG A 466 12.86 -11.91 -30.65
N ARG A 467 12.48 -10.76 -31.23
CA ARG A 467 12.92 -9.44 -30.77
C ARG A 467 12.56 -9.19 -29.30
N PHE A 468 11.34 -9.51 -28.90
CA PHE A 468 10.79 -9.27 -27.56
C PHE A 468 11.12 -10.38 -26.55
N LEU A 469 11.82 -11.44 -26.96
CA LEU A 469 12.36 -12.44 -26.04
C LEU A 469 13.60 -11.86 -25.35
N THR A 470 13.41 -11.14 -24.24
CA THR A 470 14.49 -10.38 -23.57
C THR A 470 14.71 -10.89 -22.16
N TYR A 471 15.97 -11.16 -21.84
CA TYR A 471 16.32 -11.87 -20.62
C TYR A 471 16.20 -11.00 -19.34
N GLN A 472 17.17 -10.13 -19.07
CA GLN A 472 17.28 -9.32 -17.84
C GLN A 472 16.20 -8.23 -17.66
N GLN A 473 15.17 -8.20 -18.53
CA GLN A 473 14.06 -7.24 -18.44
C GLN A 473 12.72 -8.00 -18.45
N ARG A 474 12.22 -8.48 -19.59
CA ARG A 474 10.90 -9.14 -19.64
C ARG A 474 10.83 -10.46 -18.86
N VAL A 475 11.84 -11.34 -18.92
CA VAL A 475 11.80 -12.60 -18.14
C VAL A 475 11.70 -12.29 -16.64
N LEU A 476 12.53 -11.39 -16.12
CA LEU A 476 12.50 -11.00 -14.71
C LEU A 476 11.17 -10.34 -14.32
N LEU A 477 10.67 -9.40 -15.13
CA LEU A 477 9.40 -8.72 -14.89
C LEU A 477 8.22 -9.69 -14.86
N PHE A 478 8.13 -10.59 -15.85
CA PHE A 478 7.01 -11.52 -15.99
C PHE A 478 7.06 -12.58 -14.90
N ASN A 479 8.25 -13.13 -14.59
CA ASN A 479 8.42 -14.05 -13.47
C ASN A 479 8.07 -13.38 -12.13
N ALA A 480 8.52 -12.14 -11.90
CA ALA A 480 8.24 -11.43 -10.66
C ALA A 480 6.74 -11.15 -10.50
N PHE A 481 6.08 -10.71 -11.57
CA PHE A 481 4.63 -10.48 -11.56
C PHE A 481 3.86 -11.78 -11.33
N ALA A 482 4.16 -12.84 -12.09
CA ALA A 482 3.46 -14.10 -11.98
C ALA A 482 3.68 -14.75 -10.60
N THR A 483 4.91 -14.73 -10.09
CA THR A 483 5.22 -15.22 -8.74
C THR A 483 4.47 -14.44 -7.67
N SER A 484 4.49 -13.09 -7.75
CA SER A 484 3.74 -12.21 -6.85
C SER A 484 2.25 -12.55 -6.85
N ALA A 485 1.65 -12.72 -8.03
CA ALA A 485 0.24 -13.06 -8.18
C ALA A 485 -0.09 -14.46 -7.63
N MET A 486 0.74 -15.47 -7.93
CA MET A 486 0.57 -16.85 -7.46
C MET A 486 0.73 -16.95 -5.93
N CYS A 487 1.68 -16.22 -5.36
CA CYS A 487 1.85 -16.10 -3.91
C CYS A 487 0.61 -15.48 -3.24
N ARG A 488 0.07 -14.37 -3.78
CA ARG A 488 -1.18 -13.76 -3.29
C ARG A 488 -2.38 -14.69 -3.37
N ALA A 489 -2.40 -15.56 -4.37
CA ALA A 489 -3.43 -16.59 -4.57
C ALA A 489 -3.20 -17.87 -3.75
N ASN A 490 -2.16 -17.92 -2.91
CA ASN A 490 -1.78 -19.10 -2.12
C ASN A 490 -1.56 -20.37 -3.00
N VAL A 491 -1.03 -20.18 -4.21
CA VAL A 491 -0.59 -21.27 -5.09
C VAL A 491 0.86 -21.62 -4.72
N PRO A 492 1.19 -22.91 -4.50
CA PRO A 492 2.56 -23.32 -4.26
C PRO A 492 3.47 -22.92 -5.42
N VAL A 493 4.64 -22.35 -5.11
CA VAL A 493 5.60 -21.89 -6.13
C VAL A 493 6.89 -22.71 -6.07
N LEU A 494 7.29 -23.26 -7.22
CA LEU A 494 8.60 -23.84 -7.48
C LEU A 494 9.40 -22.86 -8.35
N ASP A 495 10.31 -22.10 -7.72
CA ASP A 495 11.14 -21.16 -8.46
C ASP A 495 12.43 -21.81 -8.97
N VAL A 496 12.55 -21.96 -10.29
CA VAL A 496 13.72 -22.57 -10.94
C VAL A 496 14.61 -21.53 -11.63
N HIS A 497 14.18 -20.27 -11.67
CA HIS A 497 14.87 -19.22 -12.41
C HIS A 497 16.31 -19.00 -11.91
N PRO A 498 16.57 -18.81 -10.59
CA PRO A 498 17.92 -18.48 -10.11
C PRO A 498 18.93 -19.61 -10.34
N LEU A 499 18.47 -20.87 -10.28
CA LEU A 499 19.27 -22.05 -10.65
C LEU A 499 19.70 -21.99 -12.12
N THR A 500 18.77 -21.67 -13.02
CA THR A 500 19.05 -21.64 -14.47
C THR A 500 19.87 -20.42 -14.90
N ASP A 501 19.68 -19.28 -14.23
CA ASP A 501 20.48 -18.06 -14.43
C ASP A 501 21.94 -18.31 -14.04
N SER A 502 22.15 -19.00 -12.92
CA SER A 502 23.49 -19.25 -12.38
C SER A 502 24.26 -20.35 -13.12
N TYR A 503 23.63 -21.08 -14.05
CA TYR A 503 24.26 -22.21 -14.73
C TYR A 503 25.37 -21.76 -15.70
N PRO A 504 26.63 -22.21 -15.51
CA PRO A 504 27.79 -21.63 -16.18
C PRO A 504 27.82 -21.79 -17.70
N TYR A 505 27.19 -22.84 -18.24
CA TYR A 505 27.20 -23.16 -19.66
C TYR A 505 25.98 -22.62 -20.43
N GLY A 506 24.96 -22.15 -19.69
CA GLY A 506 23.72 -21.63 -20.23
C GLY A 506 22.86 -22.69 -20.94
N THR A 507 22.02 -22.27 -21.87
CA THR A 507 21.12 -23.13 -22.65
C THR A 507 21.84 -23.88 -23.78
N GLY A 508 21.20 -24.85 -24.40
CA GLY A 508 21.77 -25.70 -25.45
C GLY A 508 22.45 -26.93 -24.90
N THR A 509 22.54 -27.92 -25.78
CA THR A 509 23.27 -29.17 -25.57
C THR A 509 24.48 -29.18 -26.50
N PRO A 510 25.46 -30.08 -26.31
CA PRO A 510 26.52 -30.29 -27.29
C PRO A 510 25.99 -30.55 -28.71
N SER A 511 24.84 -31.22 -28.84
CA SER A 511 24.16 -31.50 -30.12
C SER A 511 23.36 -30.32 -30.68
N ARG A 512 22.97 -29.35 -29.85
CA ARG A 512 22.24 -28.14 -30.24
C ARG A 512 22.82 -26.91 -29.52
N PRO A 513 24.07 -26.54 -29.83
CA PRO A 513 24.81 -25.53 -29.06
C PRO A 513 24.28 -24.10 -29.24
N ARG A 514 23.46 -23.86 -30.27
CA ARG A 514 22.82 -22.56 -30.56
C ARG A 514 21.42 -22.42 -29.96
N ASP A 515 20.95 -23.42 -29.21
CA ASP A 515 19.67 -23.31 -28.53
C ASP A 515 19.76 -22.27 -27.41
N ALA A 516 18.91 -21.25 -27.48
CA ALA A 516 18.91 -20.11 -26.57
C ALA A 516 17.96 -20.26 -25.39
N VAL A 517 17.16 -21.33 -25.32
CA VAL A 517 16.04 -21.45 -24.37
C VAL A 517 16.03 -22.77 -23.60
N HIS A 518 16.51 -23.86 -24.20
CA HIS A 518 16.46 -25.19 -23.61
C HIS A 518 17.71 -25.50 -22.78
N TYR A 519 17.58 -26.07 -21.58
CA TYR A 519 18.72 -26.47 -20.73
C TYR A 519 18.94 -27.98 -20.79
N GLU A 520 20.14 -28.46 -20.51
CA GLU A 520 20.35 -29.89 -20.29
C GLU A 520 19.50 -30.41 -19.12
N HIS A 521 18.97 -31.63 -19.22
CA HIS A 521 18.05 -32.16 -18.20
C HIS A 521 18.64 -32.17 -16.79
N PHE A 522 19.94 -32.47 -16.67
CA PHE A 522 20.62 -32.56 -15.38
C PHE A 522 20.59 -31.25 -14.58
N VAL A 523 20.43 -30.11 -15.26
CA VAL A 523 20.31 -28.79 -14.64
C VAL A 523 19.18 -28.79 -13.61
N PHE A 524 18.08 -29.49 -13.88
CA PHE A 524 16.91 -29.51 -13.00
C PHE A 524 16.93 -30.61 -11.92
N GLU A 525 17.97 -31.44 -11.83
CA GLU A 525 18.01 -32.58 -10.89
C GLU A 525 17.77 -32.19 -9.42
N SER A 526 18.19 -30.99 -9.00
CA SER A 526 17.94 -30.52 -7.63
C SER A 526 16.48 -30.14 -7.40
N ALA A 527 15.82 -29.55 -8.40
CA ALA A 527 14.38 -29.27 -8.33
C ALA A 527 13.57 -30.58 -8.34
N GLU A 528 14.03 -31.59 -9.10
CA GLU A 528 13.43 -32.93 -9.12
C GLU A 528 13.52 -33.60 -7.75
N ARG A 529 14.72 -33.66 -7.15
CA ARG A 529 14.94 -34.24 -5.81
C ARG A 529 14.13 -33.53 -4.72
N LEU A 530 13.99 -32.19 -4.81
CA LEU A 530 13.15 -31.43 -3.90
C LEU A 530 11.67 -31.82 -4.01
N LEU A 531 11.16 -31.98 -5.25
CA LEU A 531 9.79 -32.44 -5.48
C LEU A 531 9.59 -33.87 -4.95
N GLU A 532 10.56 -34.76 -5.17
CA GLU A 532 10.54 -36.13 -4.63
C GLU A 532 10.40 -36.12 -3.10
N ASP A 533 11.22 -35.35 -2.39
CA ASP A 533 11.15 -35.24 -0.92
C ASP A 533 9.84 -34.56 -0.46
N TYR A 534 9.36 -33.54 -1.16
CA TYR A 534 8.07 -32.89 -0.87
C TYR A 534 6.90 -33.88 -0.94
N PHE A 535 6.80 -34.64 -2.02
CA PHE A 535 5.71 -35.60 -2.20
C PHE A 535 5.83 -36.83 -1.30
N TYR A 536 7.06 -37.23 -0.97
CA TYR A 536 7.31 -38.28 0.02
C TYR A 536 6.79 -37.90 1.41
N ARG A 537 7.12 -36.69 1.90
CA ARG A 537 6.73 -36.22 3.23
C ARG A 537 5.23 -36.01 3.37
N THR A 538 4.59 -35.47 2.33
CA THR A 538 3.14 -35.19 2.34
C THR A 538 2.32 -36.49 2.35
N TYR A 539 2.71 -37.50 1.56
CA TYR A 539 1.98 -38.76 1.49
C TYR A 539 2.03 -39.59 2.78
N LYS A 540 3.20 -39.73 3.42
CA LYS A 540 3.33 -40.50 4.68
C LYS A 540 2.54 -39.90 5.85
N ARG A 541 2.36 -38.58 5.90
CA ARG A 541 1.56 -37.91 6.94
C ARG A 541 0.07 -38.26 6.85
N GLU A 542 -0.45 -38.50 5.65
CA GLU A 542 -1.86 -38.83 5.43
C GLU A 542 -2.15 -40.32 5.63
N GLY A 543 -1.19 -41.21 5.33
CA GLY A 543 -1.35 -42.67 5.49
C GLY A 543 -1.28 -43.22 6.93
N GLY A 544 -0.96 -42.40 7.93
CA GLY A 544 -0.75 -42.82 9.33
C GLY A 544 -1.99 -42.79 10.23
N ARG A 545 -3.20 -42.52 9.71
CA ARG A 545 -4.44 -42.44 10.50
C ARG A 545 -5.47 -43.47 10.06
N THR A 546 -5.30 -44.72 10.49
CA THR A 546 -6.36 -45.74 10.50
C THR A 546 -6.37 -46.42 11.87
N LEU A 547 -7.17 -45.88 12.82
CA LEU A 547 -7.47 -46.56 14.09
C LEU A 547 -8.73 -47.41 13.89
N ARG A 548 -8.59 -48.75 13.98
CA ARG A 548 -9.70 -49.70 14.05
C ARG A 548 -10.27 -49.75 15.49
N SER A 549 -11.58 -49.52 15.58
CA SER A 549 -12.61 -49.91 16.58
C SER A 549 -12.28 -50.45 17.99
N LEU A 550 -12.77 -49.69 19.00
CA LEU A 550 -13.56 -50.03 20.23
C LEU A 550 -12.90 -50.86 21.38
N PRO A 551 -13.34 -50.75 22.67
CA PRO A 551 -14.64 -50.26 23.19
C PRO A 551 -14.61 -49.24 24.36
N ARG A 552 -15.81 -48.70 24.65
CA ARG A 552 -16.17 -47.82 25.78
C ARG A 552 -15.68 -48.34 27.14
N VAL A 553 -15.01 -47.50 27.95
CA VAL A 553 -15.19 -47.45 29.41
C VAL A 553 -14.99 -46.02 29.92
N PHE A 554 -15.91 -45.63 30.80
CA PHE A 554 -15.92 -44.50 31.72
C PHE A 554 -14.54 -43.99 32.15
N ILE A 555 -14.34 -42.67 32.09
CA ILE A 555 -13.76 -41.75 33.12
C ILE A 555 -13.63 -40.39 32.43
N LEU A 556 -14.75 -39.68 32.28
CA LEU A 556 -14.79 -38.39 31.60
C LEU A 556 -15.66 -37.42 32.41
N ARG A 557 -15.08 -36.91 33.50
CA ARG A 557 -15.62 -35.72 34.18
C ARG A 557 -14.55 -34.83 34.85
N ARG A 558 -13.38 -35.36 35.20
CA ARG A 558 -12.29 -34.54 35.80
C ARG A 558 -11.30 -33.97 34.78
N VAL A 559 -11.05 -34.66 33.67
CA VAL A 559 -10.16 -34.17 32.60
C VAL A 559 -10.85 -33.11 31.74
N PHE A 560 -12.18 -33.21 31.58
CA PHE A 560 -12.96 -32.25 30.80
C PHE A 560 -12.94 -30.84 31.41
N PHE A 561 -12.84 -30.72 32.74
CA PHE A 561 -12.77 -29.45 33.44
C PHE A 561 -11.41 -28.76 33.28
N LEU A 562 -10.31 -29.54 33.33
CA LEU A 562 -8.95 -29.05 33.08
C LEU A 562 -8.74 -28.68 31.60
N PHE A 563 -9.29 -29.47 30.68
CA PHE A 563 -9.28 -29.17 29.25
C PHE A 563 -10.11 -27.92 28.93
N TRP A 564 -11.27 -27.72 29.57
CA TRP A 564 -12.07 -26.51 29.40
C TRP A 564 -11.35 -25.27 29.91
N ILE A 565 -10.69 -25.33 31.07
CA ILE A 565 -9.91 -24.21 31.61
C ILE A 565 -8.73 -23.85 30.68
N LEU A 566 -7.99 -24.85 30.20
CA LEU A 566 -6.89 -24.65 29.23
C LEU A 566 -7.39 -24.13 27.88
N THR A 567 -8.56 -24.57 27.43
CA THR A 567 -9.16 -24.13 26.16
C THR A 567 -9.68 -22.69 26.26
N VAL A 568 -10.25 -22.30 27.41
CA VAL A 568 -10.67 -20.91 27.67
C VAL A 568 -9.45 -20.00 27.80
N ILE A 569 -8.37 -20.44 28.45
CA ILE A 569 -7.10 -19.70 28.50
C ILE A 569 -6.50 -19.55 27.09
N LEU A 570 -6.54 -20.60 26.27
CA LEU A 570 -6.08 -20.56 24.88
C LEU A 570 -6.94 -19.67 24.00
N PHE A 571 -8.27 -19.66 24.19
CA PHE A 571 -9.17 -18.76 23.47
C PHE A 571 -9.03 -17.30 23.91
N VAL A 572 -8.76 -17.04 25.19
CA VAL A 572 -8.43 -15.69 25.68
C VAL A 572 -7.07 -15.23 25.13
N TYR A 573 -6.08 -16.14 25.06
CA TYR A 573 -4.76 -15.88 24.46
C TYR A 573 -4.84 -15.63 22.94
N LEU A 574 -5.60 -16.46 22.21
CA LEU A 574 -5.81 -16.31 20.77
C LEU A 574 -6.66 -15.09 20.41
N LYS A 575 -7.65 -14.72 21.25
CA LYS A 575 -8.45 -13.50 21.07
C LYS A 575 -7.67 -12.22 21.41
N TRP A 576 -6.64 -12.33 22.26
CA TRP A 576 -5.67 -11.25 22.50
C TRP A 576 -4.63 -11.09 21.39
N TYR A 577 -4.29 -12.18 20.69
CA TYR A 577 -3.21 -12.17 19.69
C TYR A 577 -3.67 -12.16 18.22
N PHE A 578 -4.90 -12.56 17.89
CA PHE A 578 -5.40 -12.61 16.52
C PHE A 578 -6.92 -12.39 16.39
N PRO A 579 -7.38 -11.22 15.91
CA PRO A 579 -8.68 -11.09 15.25
C PRO A 579 -8.54 -11.47 13.76
N LEU A 580 -9.16 -12.57 13.34
CA LEU A 580 -9.38 -12.94 11.94
C LEU A 580 -10.86 -12.75 11.62
N TYR A 581 -11.18 -12.02 10.55
CA TYR A 581 -12.21 -12.43 9.59
C TYR A 581 -11.99 -11.78 8.21
N LEU A 582 -12.24 -12.60 7.18
CA LEU A 582 -12.53 -12.31 5.75
C LEU A 582 -11.35 -12.04 4.78
N THR A 583 -11.00 -13.07 4.01
CA THR A 583 -10.34 -12.95 2.69
C THR A 583 -11.09 -13.80 1.67
N SER A 584 -12.04 -13.18 0.97
CA SER A 584 -12.39 -13.53 -0.42
C SER A 584 -11.20 -13.28 -1.39
N THR A 585 -11.34 -13.69 -2.64
CA THR A 585 -10.31 -13.79 -3.67
C THR A 585 -10.14 -12.51 -4.51
N VAL A 586 -9.46 -11.47 -4.00
CA VAL A 586 -8.96 -10.34 -4.84
C VAL A 586 -7.47 -10.42 -4.99
N ASN A 587 -6.95 -9.97 -6.12
CA ASN A 587 -5.54 -9.58 -6.25
C ASN A 587 -5.22 -8.56 -5.14
N ARG A 588 -4.65 -9.04 -4.01
CA ARG A 588 -4.48 -8.28 -2.76
C ARG A 588 -3.89 -6.88 -3.02
N ASN A 589 -2.97 -6.73 -3.99
CA ASN A 589 -2.41 -5.42 -4.35
C ASN A 589 -3.45 -4.40 -4.87
N SER A 590 -4.38 -4.77 -5.74
CA SER A 590 -5.39 -3.84 -6.30
C SER A 590 -6.47 -3.45 -5.27
N LEU A 591 -6.83 -4.38 -4.38
CA LEU A 591 -7.73 -4.08 -3.28
C LEU A 591 -7.03 -3.24 -2.20
N GLU A 592 -5.72 -3.47 -1.97
CA GLU A 592 -4.92 -2.64 -1.08
C GLU A 592 -4.71 -1.24 -1.67
N GLU A 593 -4.57 -1.07 -2.99
CA GLU A 593 -4.58 0.25 -3.66
C GLU A 593 -5.93 0.95 -3.50
N PHE A 594 -7.04 0.25 -3.79
CA PHE A 594 -8.38 0.78 -3.55
C PHE A 594 -8.58 1.16 -2.08
N ARG A 595 -8.14 0.30 -1.15
CA ARG A 595 -8.16 0.56 0.31
C ARG A 595 -7.29 1.76 0.66
N TRP A 596 -6.14 1.91 0.03
CA TRP A 596 -5.24 3.03 0.26
C TRP A 596 -5.90 4.35 -0.13
N ASP A 597 -6.47 4.45 -1.34
CA ASP A 597 -7.21 5.65 -1.78
C ASP A 597 -8.50 5.87 -0.98
N TRP A 598 -9.24 4.79 -0.67
CA TRP A 598 -10.39 4.81 0.25
C TRP A 598 -10.03 5.45 1.60
N CYS A 599 -8.84 5.11 2.10
CA CYS A 599 -8.32 5.66 3.34
C CYS A 599 -7.79 7.08 3.20
N ARG A 600 -7.12 7.42 2.10
CA ARG A 600 -6.67 8.80 1.84
C ARG A 600 -7.84 9.77 1.87
N VAL A 601 -8.94 9.44 1.19
CA VAL A 601 -10.14 10.29 1.15
C VAL A 601 -10.75 10.48 2.54
N ARG A 602 -10.82 9.43 3.36
CA ARG A 602 -11.41 9.49 4.71
C ARG A 602 -10.53 10.20 5.72
N ARG A 603 -9.21 9.97 5.69
CA ARG A 603 -8.26 10.59 6.63
C ARG A 603 -8.21 12.11 6.49
N VAL A 604 -8.72 12.71 5.42
CA VAL A 604 -8.83 14.18 5.34
C VAL A 604 -9.80 14.76 6.38
N SER A 605 -10.83 14.00 6.79
CA SER A 605 -11.71 14.38 7.93
C SER A 605 -11.01 14.28 9.29
N ILE A 606 -9.91 13.51 9.31
CA ILE A 606 -8.98 13.13 10.37
C ILE A 606 -7.82 14.08 10.70
N ASN A 607 -7.07 14.32 9.63
CA ASN A 607 -5.66 14.60 9.68
C ASN A 607 -5.45 16.10 9.46
N TRP A 608 -5.77 16.85 10.51
CA TRP A 608 -5.65 18.31 10.52
C TRP A 608 -4.21 18.78 10.33
N GLU A 609 -3.21 17.98 10.73
CA GLU A 609 -1.79 18.28 10.54
C GLU A 609 -1.43 18.27 9.06
N LEU A 610 -1.88 17.25 8.31
CA LEU A 610 -1.69 17.18 6.86
C LEU A 610 -2.33 18.38 6.17
N LEU A 611 -3.58 18.73 6.52
CA LEU A 611 -4.28 19.91 5.97
C LEU A 611 -3.57 21.24 6.28
N ARG A 612 -2.96 21.35 7.47
CA ARG A 612 -2.24 22.55 7.88
C ARG A 612 -0.85 22.66 7.25
N SER A 613 -0.21 21.52 6.98
CA SER A 613 1.20 21.45 6.65
C SER A 613 1.67 22.24 5.41
N PRO A 614 0.87 22.46 4.34
CA PRO A 614 1.27 23.36 3.25
C PRO A 614 1.40 24.82 3.68
N CYS A 615 0.70 25.21 4.76
CA CYS A 615 0.63 26.57 5.27
C CYS A 615 1.44 26.78 6.56
N GLU A 616 2.30 25.83 6.92
CA GLU A 616 3.08 25.89 8.14
C GLU A 616 3.98 27.15 8.17
N GLY A 617 4.00 27.84 9.31
CA GLY A 617 4.68 29.14 9.45
C GLY A 617 4.00 30.33 8.76
N ASN A 618 3.12 30.10 7.78
CA ASN A 618 2.45 31.17 7.01
C ASN A 618 0.98 31.41 7.39
N THR A 619 0.52 30.98 8.57
CA THR A 619 -0.88 31.18 9.02
C THR A 619 -1.11 32.48 9.81
N LYS A 620 -0.11 33.32 10.05
CA LYS A 620 -0.26 34.59 10.78
C LYS A 620 -0.76 35.69 9.85
N PHE A 621 -1.84 36.38 10.23
CA PHE A 621 -2.34 37.55 9.50
C PHE A 621 -1.33 38.69 9.50
N GLY A 622 -1.28 39.46 8.40
CA GLY A 622 -0.35 40.58 8.25
C GLY A 622 1.12 40.20 8.09
N ARG A 623 1.44 38.91 7.97
CA ARG A 623 2.81 38.41 7.76
C ARG A 623 2.82 37.35 6.68
N SER A 624 3.73 37.50 5.73
CA SER A 624 4.04 36.49 4.72
C SER A 624 5.49 36.05 4.86
N LEU A 625 5.74 34.76 4.69
CA LEU A 625 7.10 34.24 4.58
C LEU A 625 7.71 34.62 3.22
N PRO A 626 9.06 34.63 3.08
CA PRO A 626 9.70 34.77 1.78
C PRO A 626 9.15 33.75 0.77
N GLY A 627 8.84 34.21 -0.45
CA GLY A 627 8.21 33.38 -1.49
C GLY A 627 6.68 33.32 -1.44
N TRP A 628 6.02 33.90 -0.43
CA TRP A 628 4.56 33.99 -0.33
C TRP A 628 4.03 35.39 -0.66
N GLY A 629 4.78 36.16 -1.44
CA GLY A 629 4.35 37.46 -1.94
C GLY A 629 3.36 37.34 -3.09
N ILE A 630 2.74 38.48 -3.42
CA ILE A 630 1.70 38.60 -4.44
C ILE A 630 2.17 38.12 -5.82
N GLU A 631 3.47 38.25 -6.10
CA GLU A 631 4.12 37.79 -7.33
C GLU A 631 3.99 36.28 -7.56
N ASN A 632 3.85 35.50 -6.48
CA ASN A 632 3.70 34.04 -6.55
C ASN A 632 2.23 33.58 -6.44
N ARG A 633 1.28 34.52 -6.51
CA ARG A 633 -0.16 34.21 -6.48
C ARG A 633 -0.52 33.38 -7.71
N THR A 634 -1.36 32.37 -7.47
CA THR A 634 -1.85 31.50 -8.54
C THR A 634 -2.78 32.26 -9.48
N ASP A 635 -2.54 32.10 -10.78
CA ASP A 635 -3.42 32.50 -11.86
C ASP A 635 -4.10 31.25 -12.46
N PRO A 636 -5.43 31.10 -12.29
CA PRO A 636 -6.17 29.98 -12.87
C PRO A 636 -6.20 29.93 -14.39
N ARG A 637 -5.90 31.03 -15.09
CA ARG A 637 -5.83 31.03 -16.56
C ARG A 637 -4.56 30.37 -17.07
N GLN A 638 -3.47 30.52 -16.34
CA GLN A 638 -2.17 29.92 -16.64
C GLN A 638 -2.04 28.49 -16.07
N SER A 639 -2.82 28.18 -15.04
CA SER A 639 -2.83 26.86 -14.42
C SER A 639 -3.44 25.80 -15.35
N PHE A 640 -2.99 24.55 -15.25
CA PHE A 640 -3.42 23.48 -16.17
C PHE A 640 -3.47 22.10 -15.51
N ILE A 641 -4.04 21.13 -16.22
CA ILE A 641 -4.17 19.74 -15.78
C ILE A 641 -3.07 18.90 -16.45
N PRO A 642 -1.93 18.61 -15.79
CA PRO A 642 -0.84 17.85 -16.42
C PRO A 642 -1.14 16.35 -16.59
N TYR A 643 -2.10 15.81 -15.83
CA TYR A 643 -2.34 14.37 -15.76
C TYR A 643 -3.79 14.07 -15.38
N MET A 644 -4.35 13.02 -15.97
CA MET A 644 -5.68 12.51 -15.70
C MET A 644 -5.70 10.98 -15.85
N ASP A 645 -6.34 10.30 -14.89
CA ASP A 645 -6.60 8.85 -14.89
C ASP A 645 -8.08 8.64 -14.52
N ILE A 646 -8.91 8.46 -15.54
CA ILE A 646 -10.35 8.21 -15.37
C ILE A 646 -10.60 6.71 -15.53
N ARG A 647 -11.12 6.10 -14.46
CA ARG A 647 -11.41 4.67 -14.37
C ARG A 647 -12.91 4.41 -14.56
N PRO A 648 -13.31 3.17 -14.91
CA PRO A 648 -14.71 2.78 -14.95
C PRO A 648 -15.42 3.02 -13.62
N ALA A 649 -16.75 3.12 -13.67
CA ALA A 649 -17.55 3.28 -12.46
C ALA A 649 -17.30 2.13 -11.46
N GLY A 650 -17.12 2.48 -10.19
CA GLY A 650 -16.74 1.54 -9.14
C GLY A 650 -15.25 1.50 -8.80
N GLU A 651 -14.42 2.28 -9.51
CA GLU A 651 -12.98 2.47 -9.23
C GLU A 651 -12.64 3.94 -8.94
N PHE A 652 -11.56 4.18 -8.18
CA PHE A 652 -11.08 5.54 -7.92
C PHE A 652 -10.45 6.15 -9.18
N SER A 653 -10.94 7.34 -9.55
CA SER A 653 -10.40 8.18 -10.62
C SER A 653 -9.67 9.38 -10.01
N ARG A 654 -8.73 9.96 -10.77
CA ARG A 654 -7.98 11.14 -10.32
C ARG A 654 -7.52 12.04 -11.47
N PHE A 655 -7.29 13.31 -11.17
CA PHE A 655 -6.52 14.21 -12.03
C PHE A 655 -5.69 15.18 -11.21
N SER A 656 -4.64 15.73 -11.81
CA SER A 656 -3.74 16.68 -11.12
C SER A 656 -3.95 18.09 -11.65
N ILE A 657 -3.82 19.10 -10.78
CA ILE A 657 -3.80 20.52 -11.14
C ILE A 657 -2.39 21.05 -10.86
N GLN A 658 -1.76 21.69 -11.84
CA GLN A 658 -0.53 22.46 -11.68
C GLN A 658 -0.89 23.94 -11.56
N SER A 659 -0.72 24.52 -10.37
CA SER A 659 -0.84 25.96 -10.17
C SER A 659 0.33 26.69 -10.84
N GLN A 660 0.02 27.77 -11.56
CA GLN A 660 0.99 28.69 -12.13
C GLN A 660 0.77 30.12 -11.64
N THR A 661 1.82 30.92 -11.64
CA THR A 661 1.76 32.37 -11.43
C THR A 661 1.21 33.09 -12.67
N SER A 662 0.90 34.38 -12.56
CA SER A 662 0.43 35.19 -13.70
C SER A 662 1.46 35.32 -14.84
N SER A 663 2.74 35.05 -14.58
CA SER A 663 3.80 34.99 -15.59
C SER A 663 3.96 33.61 -16.23
N GLY A 664 3.07 32.66 -15.92
CA GLY A 664 3.12 31.29 -16.45
C GLY A 664 4.15 30.39 -15.77
N GLN A 665 4.73 30.82 -14.65
CA GLN A 665 5.72 30.00 -13.93
C GLN A 665 5.04 29.02 -12.97
N PRO A 666 5.39 27.71 -13.01
CA PRO A 666 4.91 26.74 -12.03
C PRO A 666 5.29 27.16 -10.60
N LYS A 667 4.32 27.09 -9.68
CA LYS A 667 4.60 27.38 -8.28
C LYS A 667 5.45 26.27 -7.66
N ALA A 668 6.37 26.64 -6.78
CA ALA A 668 7.16 25.70 -5.97
C ALA A 668 6.59 25.49 -4.55
N ILE A 669 5.48 26.14 -4.22
CA ILE A 669 4.82 26.10 -2.91
C ILE A 669 3.34 25.77 -3.06
N GLY A 670 2.77 25.10 -2.06
CA GLY A 670 1.34 24.82 -1.96
C GLY A 670 0.53 25.99 -1.39
N GLY A 671 -0.63 25.67 -0.81
CA GLY A 671 -1.47 26.61 -0.07
C GLY A 671 -2.64 27.21 -0.84
N ASP A 672 -2.93 26.72 -2.05
CA ASP A 672 -4.07 27.17 -2.85
C ASP A 672 -5.36 26.42 -2.48
N ASP A 673 -6.49 27.11 -2.52
CA ASP A 673 -7.83 26.55 -2.28
C ASP A 673 -8.53 26.27 -3.61
N TRP A 674 -8.20 25.14 -4.23
CA TRP A 674 -8.93 24.63 -5.39
C TRP A 674 -10.22 23.94 -4.93
N ARG A 675 -11.35 24.57 -5.22
CA ARG A 675 -12.68 23.99 -5.04
C ARG A 675 -13.10 23.28 -6.32
N VAL A 676 -13.40 21.99 -6.18
CA VAL A 676 -13.84 21.14 -7.29
C VAL A 676 -15.22 20.56 -6.99
N LEU A 677 -16.07 20.48 -8.02
CA LEU A 677 -17.33 19.75 -8.02
C LEU A 677 -17.45 18.94 -9.31
N ILE A 678 -17.78 17.65 -9.21
CA ILE A 678 -18.00 16.78 -10.36
C ILE A 678 -19.51 16.55 -10.50
N TRP A 679 -20.06 16.87 -11.67
CA TRP A 679 -21.49 16.90 -11.94
C TRP A 679 -21.85 16.08 -13.19
N GLY A 680 -22.79 15.16 -13.08
CA GLY A 680 -23.31 14.36 -14.20
C GLY A 680 -24.50 13.50 -13.75
N PRO A 681 -24.52 12.19 -14.08
CA PRO A 681 -25.50 11.23 -13.53
C PRO A 681 -25.60 11.22 -11.99
N SER A 682 -24.49 11.52 -11.32
CA SER A 682 -24.45 11.85 -9.89
C SER A 682 -23.58 13.08 -9.63
N VAL A 683 -23.64 13.63 -8.41
CA VAL A 683 -22.88 14.82 -8.02
C VAL A 683 -22.10 14.55 -6.74
N GLN A 684 -20.80 14.86 -6.77
CA GLN A 684 -19.92 14.75 -5.60
C GLN A 684 -18.80 15.79 -5.60
N ALA A 685 -18.41 16.22 -4.41
CA ALA A 685 -17.21 17.01 -4.20
C ALA A 685 -16.01 16.06 -3.96
N PRO A 686 -15.00 16.05 -4.85
CA PRO A 686 -13.82 15.21 -4.70
C PRO A 686 -12.87 15.73 -3.61
N THR A 687 -11.93 14.88 -3.20
CA THR A 687 -10.87 15.25 -2.25
C THR A 687 -9.71 15.88 -3.00
N VAL A 688 -9.31 17.08 -2.60
CA VAL A 688 -8.16 17.80 -3.17
C VAL A 688 -6.98 17.74 -2.20
N ILE A 689 -5.85 17.22 -2.66
CA ILE A 689 -4.65 16.94 -1.85
C ILE A 689 -3.50 17.80 -2.37
N ASP A 690 -2.96 18.65 -1.49
CA ASP A 690 -1.84 19.54 -1.80
C ASP A 690 -0.49 18.84 -1.56
N HIS A 691 0.34 18.75 -2.60
CA HIS A 691 1.67 18.16 -2.54
C HIS A 691 2.77 19.10 -2.05
N LYS A 692 2.42 20.33 -1.66
CA LYS A 692 3.30 21.40 -1.14
C LYS A 692 4.29 21.95 -2.16
N ASN A 693 4.11 21.64 -3.43
CA ASN A 693 5.01 21.99 -4.51
C ASN A 693 4.26 22.67 -5.69
N GLY A 694 3.11 23.26 -5.43
CA GLY A 694 2.24 23.86 -6.46
C GLY A 694 1.41 22.87 -7.26
N THR A 695 1.49 21.55 -6.98
CA THR A 695 0.62 20.54 -7.57
C THR A 695 -0.43 20.03 -6.58
N TYR A 696 -1.63 19.74 -7.11
CA TYR A 696 -2.78 19.28 -6.34
C TYR A 696 -3.39 18.05 -7.00
N GLU A 697 -3.57 16.96 -6.27
CA GLU A 697 -4.30 15.76 -6.74
C GLU A 697 -5.77 15.87 -6.38
N VAL A 698 -6.66 15.65 -7.35
CA VAL A 698 -8.10 15.55 -7.18
C VAL A 698 -8.49 14.08 -7.28
N LEU A 699 -8.90 13.46 -6.16
CA LEU A 699 -9.18 12.03 -6.04
C LEU A 699 -10.67 11.78 -5.75
N PHE A 700 -11.30 10.86 -6.48
CA PHE A 700 -12.75 10.64 -6.40
C PHE A 700 -13.22 9.25 -6.86
N LEU A 701 -14.41 8.83 -6.43
CA LEU A 701 -15.01 7.51 -6.74
C LEU A 701 -16.41 7.70 -7.33
N ILE A 702 -16.62 7.34 -8.60
CA ILE A 702 -17.92 7.42 -9.27
C ILE A 702 -18.54 6.03 -9.35
N LEU A 703 -19.83 5.88 -9.05
CA LEU A 703 -20.53 4.58 -9.17
C LEU A 703 -21.51 4.52 -10.34
N GLU A 704 -21.93 5.66 -10.90
CA GLU A 704 -22.80 5.72 -12.08
C GLU A 704 -21.96 6.04 -13.33
N PRO A 705 -21.94 5.17 -14.35
CA PRO A 705 -21.26 5.49 -15.61
C PRO A 705 -21.98 6.62 -16.36
N GLY A 706 -21.23 7.31 -17.23
CA GLY A 706 -21.72 8.38 -18.08
C GLY A 706 -20.75 9.56 -18.16
N THR A 707 -21.20 10.63 -18.82
CA THR A 707 -20.43 11.86 -19.00
C THR A 707 -20.65 12.81 -17.82
N TYR A 708 -19.56 13.30 -17.25
CA TYR A 708 -19.52 14.27 -16.15
C TYR A 708 -18.81 15.55 -16.58
N SER A 709 -19.12 16.65 -15.91
CA SER A 709 -18.46 17.95 -16.01
C SER A 709 -17.82 18.32 -14.67
N GLY A 710 -16.55 18.71 -14.70
CA GLY A 710 -15.80 19.22 -13.56
C GLY A 710 -15.82 20.74 -13.49
N LEU A 711 -16.39 21.30 -12.43
CA LEU A 711 -16.30 22.72 -12.09
C LEU A 711 -15.13 22.93 -11.13
N ILE A 712 -14.11 23.68 -11.57
CA ILE A 712 -12.86 23.90 -10.83
C ILE A 712 -12.68 25.41 -10.62
N VAL A 713 -12.63 25.84 -9.35
CA VAL A 713 -12.58 27.26 -8.95
C VAL A 713 -11.48 27.47 -7.92
N LEU A 714 -10.64 28.49 -8.12
CA LEU A 714 -9.67 28.94 -7.13
C LEU A 714 -10.32 29.97 -6.19
N ASP A 715 -10.56 29.59 -4.94
CA ASP A 715 -11.12 30.49 -3.93
C ASP A 715 -10.04 31.35 -3.25
N TYR A 716 -8.85 30.78 -2.99
CA TYR A 716 -7.70 31.45 -2.36
C TYR A 716 -6.37 30.94 -2.91
N SER A 717 -5.31 31.74 -2.79
CA SER A 717 -3.93 31.34 -3.07
C SER A 717 -3.02 31.69 -1.89
N LEU A 718 -1.82 31.14 -1.86
CA LEU A 718 -0.76 31.55 -0.92
C LEU A 718 -1.16 31.40 0.58
N CYS A 719 -2.00 30.40 0.90
CA CYS A 719 -2.55 30.18 2.23
C CYS A 719 -3.38 31.34 2.78
N ASP A 720 -3.83 32.28 1.93
CA ASP A 720 -4.65 33.40 2.35
C ASP A 720 -5.96 32.95 3.02
N GLY A 721 -6.52 31.83 2.56
CA GLY A 721 -7.70 31.22 3.16
C GLY A 721 -7.44 30.57 4.52
N MET A 722 -6.19 30.29 4.88
CA MET A 722 -5.78 29.62 6.13
C MET A 722 -5.27 30.57 7.22
N LYS A 723 -5.17 31.87 6.93
CA LYS A 723 -4.70 32.88 7.90
C LYS A 723 -5.60 32.93 9.13
N ASN A 724 -4.99 33.06 10.31
CA ASN A 724 -5.66 33.28 11.58
C ASN A 724 -6.04 34.75 11.75
N PRO A 725 -7.19 35.06 12.38
CA PRO A 725 -7.49 36.43 12.75
C PRO A 725 -6.39 37.05 13.62
N PRO A 726 -6.14 38.37 13.51
CA PRO A 726 -5.21 39.06 14.39
C PRO A 726 -5.68 38.97 15.85
N GLU A 727 -4.77 39.11 16.82
CA GLU A 727 -5.08 38.93 18.25
C GLU A 727 -6.19 39.87 18.76
N TYR A 728 -6.29 41.07 18.18
CA TYR A 728 -7.34 42.03 18.53
C TYR A 728 -8.71 41.72 17.92
N TRP A 729 -8.80 40.81 16.94
CA TRP A 729 -9.99 40.59 16.11
C TRP A 729 -11.27 40.29 16.89
N PHE A 730 -11.15 39.48 17.94
CA PHE A 730 -12.28 39.14 18.80
C PHE A 730 -12.72 40.38 19.62
N MET A 731 -11.78 41.14 20.17
CA MET A 731 -12.07 42.29 21.04
C MET A 731 -12.83 43.39 20.32
N ILE A 732 -12.45 43.67 19.07
CA ILE A 732 -13.07 44.73 18.26
C ILE A 732 -14.43 44.34 17.65
N GLY A 733 -14.82 43.06 17.78
CA GLY A 733 -16.14 42.59 17.39
C GLY A 733 -17.19 42.93 18.46
N ASN A 734 -18.41 42.46 18.23
CA ASN A 734 -19.41 42.35 19.28
C ASN A 734 -18.96 41.36 20.38
N ILE A 735 -19.77 41.18 21.42
CA ILE A 735 -19.43 40.30 22.55
C ILE A 735 -19.17 38.83 22.17
N HIS A 736 -19.43 38.43 20.93
CA HIS A 736 -19.12 37.11 20.38
C HIS A 736 -17.93 37.13 19.40
N GLY A 737 -17.20 38.23 19.28
CA GLY A 737 -16.06 38.39 18.38
C GLY A 737 -16.44 38.50 16.91
N ASN A 738 -17.64 38.99 16.59
CA ASN A 738 -18.14 39.08 15.22
C ASN A 738 -18.57 40.52 14.86
N GLY A 739 -18.72 40.83 13.57
CA GLY A 739 -19.27 42.13 13.15
C GLY A 739 -18.32 43.33 13.24
N GLN A 740 -17.01 43.10 13.06
CA GLN A 740 -15.93 44.09 13.12
C GLN A 740 -16.19 45.36 12.28
N PRO A 741 -15.87 46.57 12.75
CA PRO A 741 -16.10 47.83 12.02
C PRO A 741 -15.62 47.83 10.55
N HIS A 742 -16.21 48.68 9.71
CA HIS A 742 -15.72 48.81 8.34
C HIS A 742 -14.26 49.32 8.34
N GLY A 743 -13.38 48.79 7.47
CA GLY A 743 -11.99 49.25 7.36
C GLY A 743 -11.00 48.74 8.42
N THR A 744 -11.42 47.85 9.32
CA THR A 744 -10.50 47.29 10.35
C THR A 744 -9.27 46.59 9.75
N LEU A 745 -9.46 45.83 8.66
CA LEU A 745 -8.35 45.20 7.96
C LEU A 745 -8.00 46.09 6.76
N MET A 746 -6.78 46.64 6.74
CA MET A 746 -6.30 47.55 5.68
C MET A 746 -5.76 46.83 4.43
N GLU A 747 -5.78 45.49 4.39
CA GLU A 747 -5.18 44.68 3.32
C GLU A 747 -6.11 44.41 2.12
N PRO A 748 -5.54 44.13 0.92
CA PRO A 748 -6.30 43.86 -0.32
C PRO A 748 -7.21 42.62 -0.24
N TYR A 749 -8.18 42.58 -1.16
CA TYR A 749 -9.08 41.45 -1.37
C TYR A 749 -8.29 40.18 -1.79
N VAL A 750 -8.38 39.11 -1.00
CA VAL A 750 -7.70 37.83 -1.25
C VAL A 750 -8.64 36.68 -1.63
N TYR A 751 -9.95 36.89 -1.50
CA TYR A 751 -10.93 35.94 -2.01
C TYR A 751 -11.01 36.14 -3.52
N LEU A 752 -10.67 35.11 -4.30
CA LEU A 752 -10.48 35.20 -5.74
C LEU A 752 -11.74 34.79 -6.50
N GLN A 753 -12.29 33.61 -6.19
CA GLN A 753 -13.45 33.02 -6.86
C GLN A 753 -13.28 32.96 -8.39
N THR A 754 -12.09 32.54 -8.83
CA THR A 754 -11.74 32.55 -10.26
C THR A 754 -11.75 31.12 -10.80
N PRO A 755 -12.55 30.82 -11.84
CA PRO A 755 -12.59 29.48 -12.42
C PRO A 755 -11.31 29.16 -13.20
N LEU A 756 -10.93 27.88 -13.23
CA LEU A 756 -9.89 27.37 -14.13
C LEU A 756 -10.32 27.58 -15.58
N TRP A 757 -9.39 28.00 -16.44
CA TRP A 757 -9.63 28.20 -17.88
C TRP A 757 -10.87 29.04 -18.20
N GLU A 758 -11.09 30.11 -17.43
CA GLU A 758 -12.23 31.03 -17.62
C GLU A 758 -13.60 30.35 -17.52
N GLY A 759 -13.68 29.18 -16.86
CA GLY A 759 -14.92 28.45 -16.65
C GLY A 759 -15.23 27.40 -17.69
N ILE A 760 -14.31 27.10 -18.61
CA ILE A 760 -14.45 25.96 -19.53
C ILE A 760 -14.53 24.67 -18.70
N PRO A 761 -15.65 23.93 -18.76
CA PRO A 761 -15.85 22.75 -17.93
C PRO A 761 -14.93 21.61 -18.38
N LEU A 762 -14.38 20.88 -17.41
CA LEU A 762 -13.60 19.67 -17.68
C LEU A 762 -14.55 18.51 -17.97
N ILE A 763 -14.55 17.96 -19.18
CA ILE A 763 -15.38 16.79 -19.53
C ILE A 763 -14.69 15.51 -19.07
N ILE A 764 -15.42 14.65 -18.36
CA ILE A 764 -14.95 13.39 -17.78
C ILE A 764 -15.88 12.26 -18.25
N GLU A 765 -15.35 11.32 -19.02
CA GLU A 765 -16.08 10.16 -19.54
C GLU A 765 -15.85 8.95 -18.63
N VAL A 766 -16.89 8.48 -17.93
CA VAL A 766 -16.81 7.32 -17.03
C VAL A 766 -17.49 6.11 -17.67
N ALA A 767 -16.70 5.11 -18.04
CA ALA A 767 -17.20 3.88 -18.65
C ALA A 767 -17.98 2.99 -17.66
N SER A 768 -18.90 2.19 -18.19
CA SER A 768 -19.59 1.13 -17.44
C SER A 768 -18.60 0.07 -16.93
N PRO A 769 -18.82 -0.51 -15.73
CA PRO A 769 -17.97 -1.58 -15.22
C PRO A 769 -18.19 -2.88 -15.99
N VAL A 770 -17.13 -3.68 -16.14
CA VAL A 770 -17.20 -5.03 -16.71
C VAL A 770 -17.23 -6.05 -15.57
N GLY A 771 -18.42 -6.31 -15.01
CA GLY A 771 -18.62 -7.23 -13.88
C GLY A 771 -18.80 -6.53 -12.52
N PRO A 772 -18.69 -7.26 -11.38
CA PRO A 772 -18.78 -6.68 -10.05
C PRO A 772 -17.72 -5.59 -9.86
N THR A 773 -18.13 -4.47 -9.27
CA THR A 773 -17.25 -3.31 -9.08
C THR A 773 -16.23 -3.57 -7.96
N ARG A 774 -15.06 -2.92 -8.03
CA ARG A 774 -14.08 -2.94 -6.93
C ARG A 774 -14.66 -2.44 -5.61
N TYR A 775 -15.53 -1.45 -5.70
CA TYR A 775 -16.31 -0.95 -4.58
C TYR A 775 -17.20 -2.05 -3.95
N GLU A 776 -18.01 -2.76 -4.72
CA GLU A 776 -18.85 -3.88 -4.22
C GLU A 776 -17.99 -5.00 -3.63
N GLU A 777 -16.90 -5.34 -4.32
CA GLU A 777 -15.92 -6.31 -3.87
C GLU A 777 -15.36 -5.90 -2.51
N PHE A 778 -14.80 -4.68 -2.38
CA PHE A 778 -14.26 -4.14 -1.13
C PHE A 778 -15.24 -4.19 0.03
N LEU A 779 -16.51 -3.86 -0.20
CA LEU A 779 -17.54 -3.93 0.84
C LEU A 779 -17.87 -5.37 1.24
N SER A 780 -17.83 -6.33 0.31
CA SER A 780 -18.13 -7.75 0.60
C SER A 780 -17.16 -8.39 1.60
N TYR A 781 -15.93 -7.87 1.72
CA TYR A 781 -14.94 -8.29 2.73
C TYR A 781 -15.16 -7.68 4.12
N GLY A 782 -16.09 -6.74 4.26
CA GLY A 782 -16.22 -5.97 5.49
C GLY A 782 -15.16 -4.86 5.67
N PHE A 783 -14.33 -4.57 4.67
CA PHE A 783 -13.34 -3.47 4.76
C PHE A 783 -13.97 -2.08 4.79
N GLY A 784 -15.27 -1.98 4.45
CA GLY A 784 -16.05 -0.75 4.59
C GLY A 784 -16.55 -0.47 6.01
N ASN A 785 -16.55 -1.42 6.94
CA ASN A 785 -17.16 -1.26 8.27
C ASN A 785 -16.42 -1.98 9.42
N PRO A 786 -15.88 -1.26 10.43
CA PRO A 786 -15.79 0.19 10.48
C PRO A 786 -14.79 0.68 9.42
N PRO A 787 -14.96 1.88 8.87
CA PRO A 787 -14.07 2.45 7.86
C PRO A 787 -12.68 2.82 8.43
N SER A 788 -12.26 2.20 9.54
CA SER A 788 -11.06 2.60 10.28
C SER A 788 -9.82 2.31 9.44
N CYS A 789 -9.26 3.38 8.91
CA CYS A 789 -8.00 3.39 8.19
C CYS A 789 -6.79 3.38 9.13
N GLY A 790 -6.91 2.66 10.26
CA GLY A 790 -5.97 2.63 11.38
C GLY A 790 -6.29 3.60 12.51
N GLU A 791 -7.40 4.35 12.46
CA GLU A 791 -7.78 5.36 13.46
C GLU A 791 -8.97 4.88 14.30
N ASP A 792 -8.86 4.98 15.64
CA ASP A 792 -9.92 4.61 16.58
C ASP A 792 -10.90 5.78 16.75
N CYS A 793 -11.93 5.84 15.88
CA CYS A 793 -12.99 6.84 15.96
C CYS A 793 -14.38 6.21 15.94
N LYS A 794 -15.27 6.69 16.82
CA LYS A 794 -16.67 6.24 16.91
C LYS A 794 -17.58 7.06 15.99
N PHE A 795 -17.39 6.93 14.68
CA PHE A 795 -18.34 7.54 13.74
C PHE A 795 -19.71 6.87 13.84
N LEU A 796 -20.75 7.67 14.08
CA LEU A 796 -22.12 7.29 13.72
C LEU A 796 -22.26 7.32 12.20
N TRP A 797 -21.61 8.31 11.57
CA TRP A 797 -21.58 8.46 10.12
C TRP A 797 -20.40 9.33 9.71
N ASP A 798 -19.71 8.94 8.63
CA ASP A 798 -18.59 9.68 8.03
C ASP A 798 -19.05 10.66 6.94
N GLY A 799 -20.34 10.63 6.57
CA GLY A 799 -20.92 11.53 5.60
C GLY A 799 -20.48 11.29 4.15
N PHE A 800 -19.68 10.26 3.84
CA PHE A 800 -19.10 10.05 2.50
C PHE A 800 -20.11 9.41 1.53
N GLY A 801 -20.29 9.98 0.34
CA GLY A 801 -21.40 9.64 -0.56
C GLY A 801 -21.52 10.57 -1.76
N ARG A 802 -22.65 10.48 -2.46
CA ARG A 802 -22.98 11.29 -3.65
C ARG A 802 -24.47 11.59 -3.74
N TRP A 803 -24.82 12.67 -4.42
CA TRP A 803 -26.22 12.99 -4.77
C TRP A 803 -26.59 12.36 -6.10
N SER A 804 -27.75 11.69 -6.17
CA SER A 804 -28.30 11.11 -7.40
C SER A 804 -29.82 11.28 -7.37
N ASN A 805 -30.38 11.91 -8.42
CA ASN A 805 -31.82 12.23 -8.51
C ASN A 805 -32.40 12.92 -7.26
N GLY A 806 -31.67 13.89 -6.70
CA GLY A 806 -32.12 14.65 -5.52
C GLY A 806 -32.08 13.88 -4.19
N THR A 807 -31.58 12.65 -4.19
CA THR A 807 -31.41 11.81 -3.00
C THR A 807 -29.94 11.59 -2.69
N TRP A 808 -29.58 11.62 -1.41
CA TRP A 808 -28.23 11.30 -0.97
C TRP A 808 -28.03 9.79 -0.90
N LYS A 809 -26.97 9.29 -1.55
CA LYS A 809 -26.55 7.89 -1.52
C LYS A 809 -25.21 7.78 -0.77
N PRO A 810 -25.18 7.29 0.48
CA PRO A 810 -23.92 7.06 1.17
C PRO A 810 -23.12 5.94 0.52
N GLN A 811 -21.78 5.99 0.61
CA GLN A 811 -20.91 4.89 0.15
C GLN A 811 -20.82 3.75 1.17
N VAL A 812 -21.20 3.98 2.43
CA VAL A 812 -21.37 2.93 3.45
C VAL A 812 -22.57 3.32 4.28
N GLU A 813 -23.52 2.40 4.44
CA GLU A 813 -24.65 2.57 5.34
C GLU A 813 -24.21 2.39 6.79
N GLY A 814 -24.79 3.17 7.71
CA GLY A 814 -24.63 3.11 9.18
C GLY A 814 -23.34 2.50 9.76
N LEU A 815 -22.51 3.32 10.42
CA LEU A 815 -21.20 2.88 10.93
C LEU A 815 -21.21 2.38 12.39
N TRP A 816 -22.38 2.36 13.05
CA TRP A 816 -22.50 1.95 14.45
C TRP A 816 -22.68 0.44 14.59
N THR A 817 -21.93 -0.16 15.51
CA THR A 817 -22.00 -1.60 15.81
C THR A 817 -23.03 -1.96 16.88
N LYS A 818 -23.54 -0.96 17.62
CA LYS A 818 -24.51 -1.16 18.71
C LYS A 818 -25.51 -0.02 18.76
N HIS A 819 -26.80 -0.34 18.61
CA HIS A 819 -27.87 0.62 18.84
C HIS A 819 -27.84 1.15 20.27
N SER A 820 -28.25 2.41 20.44
CA SER A 820 -28.47 3.02 21.75
C SER A 820 -29.96 3.29 21.93
N PRO A 821 -30.82 2.25 21.99
CA PRO A 821 -32.25 2.46 21.93
C PRO A 821 -32.76 3.32 23.08
N ARG A 822 -33.80 4.09 22.80
CA ARG A 822 -34.57 4.88 23.76
C ARG A 822 -36.04 4.53 23.62
N ASN A 823 -36.73 4.39 24.74
CA ASN A 823 -38.16 4.12 24.78
C ASN A 823 -38.87 5.22 25.57
N ARG A 824 -38.90 6.43 25.00
CA ARG A 824 -39.29 7.67 25.69
C ARG A 824 -38.47 7.98 26.95
N GLU A 825 -37.19 7.65 26.91
CA GLU A 825 -36.23 7.87 28.01
C GLU A 825 -35.13 8.87 27.59
N GLY A 826 -34.58 9.58 28.57
CA GLY A 826 -33.53 10.58 28.34
C GLY A 826 -34.00 11.80 27.55
N VAL A 827 -33.13 12.81 27.49
CA VAL A 827 -33.34 14.04 26.70
C VAL A 827 -32.30 14.10 25.59
N LEU A 828 -32.72 14.42 24.36
CA LEU A 828 -31.81 14.79 23.28
C LEU A 828 -31.64 16.31 23.26
N TRP A 829 -30.44 16.78 23.58
CA TRP A 829 -30.11 18.20 23.63
C TRP A 829 -29.21 18.57 22.45
N ILE A 830 -29.68 19.44 21.57
CA ILE A 830 -28.87 20.01 20.49
C ILE A 830 -28.23 21.30 21.00
N TYR A 831 -26.92 21.47 20.87
CA TYR A 831 -26.20 22.64 21.36
C TYR A 831 -25.30 23.18 20.25
N GLY A 832 -25.47 24.44 19.86
CA GLY A 832 -24.63 25.05 18.84
C GLY A 832 -25.22 26.28 18.17
N ASP A 833 -24.67 26.59 17.00
CA ASP A 833 -25.01 27.76 16.20
C ASP A 833 -26.27 27.58 15.32
N SER A 834 -26.41 28.42 14.31
CA SER A 834 -27.61 28.47 13.47
C SER A 834 -27.78 27.21 12.62
N ASN A 835 -26.68 26.49 12.33
CA ASN A 835 -26.75 25.17 11.73
C ASN A 835 -27.33 24.13 12.69
N ALA A 836 -26.93 24.19 13.98
CA ALA A 836 -27.53 23.34 15.01
C ALA A 836 -29.02 23.67 15.23
N GLY A 837 -29.38 24.96 15.16
CA GLY A 837 -30.78 25.41 15.26
C GLY A 837 -31.65 24.94 14.10
N ARG A 838 -31.16 24.97 12.85
CA ARG A 838 -31.86 24.36 11.70
C ARG A 838 -32.01 22.85 11.89
N PHE A 839 -30.94 22.17 12.30
CA PHE A 839 -30.97 20.73 12.56
C PHE A 839 -31.99 20.35 13.65
N TYR A 840 -32.03 21.08 14.77
CA TYR A 840 -33.03 20.90 15.82
C TYR A 840 -34.46 21.12 15.32
N ARG A 841 -34.70 22.19 14.55
CA ARG A 841 -36.03 22.48 14.00
C ARG A 841 -36.56 21.34 13.13
N SER A 842 -35.68 20.71 12.35
CA SER A 842 -36.05 19.55 11.57
C SER A 842 -36.25 18.29 12.43
N ILE A 843 -35.30 17.97 13.33
CA ILE A 843 -35.37 16.83 14.26
C ILE A 843 -36.63 16.86 15.15
N ARG A 844 -37.04 18.04 15.63
CA ARG A 844 -38.23 18.19 16.48
C ARG A 844 -39.51 17.62 15.83
N ARG A 845 -39.54 17.54 14.49
CA ARG A 845 -40.68 17.02 13.73
C ARG A 845 -40.62 15.51 13.50
N THR A 846 -39.50 14.86 13.81
CA THR A 846 -39.30 13.42 13.58
C THR A 846 -39.67 12.58 14.81
N PRO A 847 -39.75 11.24 14.68
CA PRO A 847 -40.00 10.35 15.81
C PRO A 847 -38.94 10.45 16.92
N LEU A 848 -37.73 10.95 16.62
CA LEU A 848 -36.67 11.16 17.62
C LEU A 848 -37.19 11.91 18.85
N CYS A 849 -37.95 12.98 18.65
CA CYS A 849 -38.44 13.84 19.72
C CYS A 849 -39.86 13.55 20.18
N ARG A 850 -40.57 12.66 19.48
CA ARG A 850 -41.98 12.33 19.75
C ARG A 850 -42.13 10.97 20.43
N THR A 851 -41.29 10.01 20.08
CA THR A 851 -41.45 8.61 20.50
C THR A 851 -40.16 7.97 21.00
N VAL A 852 -39.00 8.41 20.52
CA VAL A 852 -37.70 7.82 20.90
C VAL A 852 -37.19 8.40 22.22
N PHE A 853 -36.93 9.71 22.27
CA PHE A 853 -36.54 10.41 23.51
C PHE A 853 -37.77 10.92 24.27
N ARG A 854 -37.62 11.11 25.58
CA ARG A 854 -38.66 11.74 26.42
C ARG A 854 -38.97 13.16 25.94
N ALA A 855 -37.93 13.90 25.60
CA ALA A 855 -38.01 15.26 25.12
C ALA A 855 -36.75 15.61 24.31
N CYS A 856 -36.87 16.61 23.44
CA CYS A 856 -35.73 17.26 22.80
C CYS A 856 -35.65 18.73 23.17
N SER A 857 -34.43 19.23 23.37
CA SER A 857 -34.18 20.63 23.73
C SER A 857 -33.04 21.20 22.90
N PHE A 858 -32.92 22.53 22.89
CA PHE A 858 -31.93 23.24 22.11
C PHE A 858 -31.36 24.42 22.89
N SER A 859 -30.04 24.60 22.81
CA SER A 859 -29.36 25.81 23.26
C SER A 859 -28.65 26.45 22.08
N TYR A 860 -29.01 27.70 21.82
CA TYR A 860 -28.42 28.51 20.76
C TYR A 860 -27.25 29.32 21.28
N ASN A 861 -26.12 29.26 20.56
CA ASN A 861 -24.96 30.08 20.82
C ASN A 861 -24.31 30.54 19.52
N TRP A 862 -23.62 31.68 19.55
CA TRP A 862 -22.51 31.91 18.61
C TRP A 862 -21.24 31.37 19.25
N ILE A 863 -20.46 32.24 19.90
CA ILE A 863 -19.37 31.82 20.80
C ILE A 863 -19.91 31.57 22.21
N TYR A 864 -20.79 32.46 22.68
CA TYR A 864 -21.47 32.37 23.98
C TYR A 864 -22.97 32.15 23.75
N PRO A 865 -23.71 31.65 24.76
CA PRO A 865 -25.17 31.57 24.70
C PRO A 865 -25.78 32.93 24.39
N ILE A 866 -26.72 32.95 23.45
CA ILE A 866 -27.43 34.16 23.05
C ILE A 866 -28.73 34.26 23.83
N LYS A 867 -28.93 35.40 24.49
CA LYS A 867 -30.21 35.78 25.11
C LYS A 867 -31.05 36.62 24.16
N ASN A 868 -30.44 37.66 23.57
CA ASN A 868 -31.11 38.53 22.60
C ASN A 868 -30.16 38.85 21.44
N ALA A 869 -30.35 38.15 20.32
CA ALA A 869 -29.49 38.27 19.14
C ALA A 869 -29.44 39.71 18.60
N THR A 870 -30.55 40.45 18.63
CA THR A 870 -30.62 41.83 18.11
C THR A 870 -29.73 42.78 18.91
N VAL A 871 -29.73 42.64 20.24
CA VAL A 871 -28.91 43.46 21.14
C VAL A 871 -27.46 43.00 21.10
N GLU A 872 -27.21 41.70 21.28
CA GLU A 872 -25.86 41.14 21.37
C GLU A 872 -25.08 41.25 20.06
N MET A 873 -25.77 41.36 18.90
CA MET A 873 -25.12 41.62 17.62
C MET A 873 -24.45 43.00 17.57
N GLN A 874 -24.98 43.99 18.30
CA GLN A 874 -24.47 45.36 18.36
C GLN A 874 -23.65 45.64 19.62
N GLN A 875 -23.81 44.82 20.66
CA GLN A 875 -23.12 45.00 21.94
C GLN A 875 -21.63 44.69 21.80
N GLN A 876 -20.79 45.66 22.15
CA GLN A 876 -19.33 45.50 22.23
C GLN A 876 -18.88 45.63 23.69
N ASN A 877 -17.85 44.88 24.06
CA ASN A 877 -17.24 45.00 25.39
C ASN A 877 -15.71 45.03 25.37
N PHE A 878 -15.09 44.93 24.18
CA PHE A 878 -13.64 44.94 23.99
C PHE A 878 -12.86 43.89 24.78
N LEU A 879 -13.53 42.81 25.21
CA LEU A 879 -12.89 41.73 25.96
C LEU A 879 -12.38 40.63 25.02
N PRO A 880 -11.25 39.99 25.34
CA PRO A 880 -10.83 38.80 24.63
C PRO A 880 -11.83 37.66 24.85
N ILE A 881 -11.71 36.62 24.03
CA ILE A 881 -12.47 35.39 24.24
C ILE A 881 -12.12 34.77 25.60
N ASN A 882 -13.16 34.38 26.33
CA ASN A 882 -13.09 33.70 27.60
C ASN A 882 -13.55 32.26 27.40
N VAL A 883 -12.59 31.34 27.28
CA VAL A 883 -12.86 29.91 27.08
C VAL A 883 -13.66 29.35 28.25
N SER A 884 -13.35 29.72 29.49
CA SER A 884 -14.10 29.28 30.68
C SER A 884 -15.57 29.63 30.59
N ARG A 885 -15.94 30.83 30.09
CA ARG A 885 -17.35 31.20 29.87
C ARG A 885 -18.05 30.30 28.86
N VAL A 886 -17.35 29.80 27.83
CA VAL A 886 -17.89 28.81 26.88
C VAL A 886 -18.14 27.48 27.59
N LEU A 887 -17.17 27.01 28.38
CA LEU A 887 -17.27 25.75 29.12
C LEU A 887 -18.37 25.82 30.19
N ASP A 888 -18.45 26.90 30.95
CA ASP A 888 -19.48 27.13 31.97
C ASP A 888 -20.89 27.13 31.37
N ALA A 889 -21.03 27.65 30.15
CA ALA A 889 -22.30 27.62 29.43
C ALA A 889 -22.73 26.19 29.08
N ILE A 890 -21.79 25.35 28.65
CA ILE A 890 -22.05 23.93 28.36
C ILE A 890 -22.32 23.18 29.67
N ALA A 891 -21.52 23.45 30.72
CA ALA A 891 -21.67 22.88 32.06
C ALA A 891 -23.08 23.13 32.62
N LYS A 892 -23.59 24.36 32.47
CA LYS A 892 -24.95 24.74 32.88
C LYS A 892 -26.04 23.92 32.19
N VAL A 893 -25.81 23.43 30.97
CA VAL A 893 -26.76 22.58 30.24
C VAL A 893 -26.65 21.14 30.68
N ILE A 894 -25.43 20.59 30.74
CA ILE A 894 -25.23 19.16 31.02
C ILE A 894 -25.53 18.78 32.49
N HIS A 895 -25.47 19.76 33.40
CA HIS A 895 -25.83 19.58 34.81
C HIS A 895 -27.30 19.87 35.12
N LEU A 896 -28.14 20.16 34.10
CA LEU A 896 -29.57 20.30 34.32
C LEU A 896 -30.17 18.99 34.87
N PRO A 897 -31.14 19.04 35.81
CA PRO A 897 -31.75 17.83 36.36
C PRO A 897 -32.31 16.88 35.30
N GLN A 898 -32.89 17.41 34.22
CA GLN A 898 -33.41 16.62 33.10
C GLN A 898 -32.33 15.96 32.24
N MET A 899 -31.09 16.46 32.28
CA MET A 899 -29.93 15.89 31.59
C MET A 899 -29.19 14.86 32.44
N ASN A 900 -29.44 14.82 33.76
CA ASN A 900 -28.87 13.84 34.69
C ASN A 900 -29.54 12.45 34.55
N ASN A 901 -29.37 11.85 33.37
CA ASN A 901 -29.84 10.51 33.03
C ASN A 901 -28.87 9.90 32.03
N GLU A 902 -28.49 8.63 32.23
CA GLU A 902 -27.58 7.89 31.33
C GLU A 902 -28.11 7.76 29.89
N LYS A 903 -29.42 7.86 29.71
CA LYS A 903 -30.09 7.84 28.42
C LYS A 903 -30.12 9.21 27.75
N SER A 904 -29.79 10.29 28.45
CA SER A 904 -29.70 11.62 27.83
C SER A 904 -28.53 11.70 26.86
N VAL A 905 -28.68 12.53 25.83
CA VAL A 905 -27.72 12.73 24.75
C VAL A 905 -27.55 14.21 24.52
N ILE A 906 -26.33 14.69 24.41
CA ILE A 906 -26.02 16.04 23.92
C ILE A 906 -25.29 15.94 22.58
N LEU A 907 -25.77 16.68 21.59
CA LEU A 907 -25.17 16.80 20.28
C LEU A 907 -24.61 18.22 20.11
N LEU A 908 -23.29 18.32 19.95
CA LEU A 908 -22.54 19.58 19.94
C LEU A 908 -22.14 19.97 18.52
N ASN A 909 -22.29 21.24 18.18
CA ASN A 909 -21.76 21.83 16.96
C ASN A 909 -21.17 23.22 17.23
N HIS A 910 -19.85 23.33 17.25
CA HIS A 910 -19.11 24.58 17.44
C HIS A 910 -18.27 24.91 16.21
N GLY A 911 -18.93 25.39 15.16
CA GLY A 911 -18.29 25.61 13.87
C GLY A 911 -18.05 27.07 13.53
N LEU A 912 -18.94 27.63 12.71
CA LEU A 912 -18.70 28.81 11.87
C LEU A 912 -18.32 30.06 12.65
N HIS A 913 -18.91 30.26 13.83
CA HIS A 913 -18.60 31.41 14.66
C HIS A 913 -17.19 31.35 15.26
N PHE A 914 -16.74 30.17 15.72
CA PHE A 914 -15.38 30.02 16.22
C PHE A 914 -14.36 30.23 15.11
N MET A 915 -14.57 29.61 13.95
CA MET A 915 -13.70 29.76 12.79
C MET A 915 -13.55 31.19 12.29
N THR A 916 -14.59 32.00 12.40
CA THR A 916 -14.56 33.40 11.95
C THR A 916 -13.99 34.36 12.98
N SER A 917 -14.07 34.00 14.26
CA SER A 917 -13.81 34.93 15.37
C SER A 917 -12.51 34.63 16.13
N THR A 918 -12.01 33.40 16.06
CA THR A 918 -10.85 32.95 16.84
C THR A 918 -9.71 32.43 15.96
N ASN A 919 -8.51 32.44 16.51
CA ASN A 919 -7.40 31.70 15.92
C ASN A 919 -7.53 30.19 16.20
N PHE A 920 -6.76 29.38 15.47
CA PHE A 920 -6.83 27.93 15.59
C PHE A 920 -6.38 27.42 16.96
N THR A 921 -5.39 28.05 17.59
CA THR A 921 -4.92 27.67 18.94
C THR A 921 -6.04 27.79 19.97
N THR A 922 -6.75 28.91 20.00
CA THR A 922 -7.90 29.12 20.90
C THR A 922 -9.03 28.12 20.61
N TYR A 923 -9.30 27.80 19.34
CA TYR A 923 -10.29 26.77 19.03
C TYR A 923 -9.89 25.40 19.57
N ARG A 924 -8.60 25.06 19.52
CA ARG A 924 -8.08 23.84 20.14
C ARG A 924 -8.30 23.83 21.65
N GLU A 925 -8.05 24.95 22.32
CA GLU A 925 -8.32 25.10 23.76
C GLU A 925 -9.80 24.89 24.10
N VAL A 926 -10.72 25.45 23.28
CA VAL A 926 -12.16 25.26 23.46
C VAL A 926 -12.54 23.78 23.32
N VAL A 927 -12.12 23.11 22.25
CA VAL A 927 -12.44 21.68 22.03
C VAL A 927 -11.85 20.80 23.13
N ASN A 928 -10.61 21.05 23.54
CA ASN A 928 -9.96 20.31 24.63
C ASN A 928 -10.68 20.55 25.97
N GLY A 929 -11.04 21.80 26.27
CA GLY A 929 -11.81 22.12 27.47
C GLY A 929 -13.20 21.48 27.48
N ILE A 930 -13.85 21.36 26.31
CA ILE A 930 -15.11 20.61 26.17
C ILE A 930 -14.87 19.14 26.51
N ILE A 931 -13.81 18.53 25.99
CA ILE A 931 -13.45 17.15 26.29
C ILE A 931 -13.22 16.95 27.79
N ASP A 932 -12.45 17.83 28.41
CA ASP A 932 -12.15 17.78 29.85
C ASP A 932 -13.42 17.92 30.69
N LEU A 933 -14.32 18.85 30.32
CA LEU A 933 -15.61 19.03 30.97
C LEU A 933 -16.46 17.75 30.95
N PHE A 934 -16.52 17.04 29.81
CA PHE A 934 -17.29 15.79 29.69
C PHE A 934 -16.61 14.57 30.31
N LYS A 935 -15.30 14.63 30.53
CA LYS A 935 -14.52 13.60 31.25
C LYS A 935 -14.40 13.87 32.74
N GLU A 936 -14.95 14.98 33.22
CA GLU A 936 -14.89 15.34 34.62
C GLU A 936 -15.60 14.30 35.50
N THR A 937 -14.99 13.99 36.64
CA THR A 937 -15.47 12.96 37.58
C THR A 937 -15.68 13.54 38.96
N ARG A 938 -16.60 12.96 39.71
CA ARG A 938 -16.82 13.19 41.13
C ARG A 938 -16.46 11.92 41.91
N THR A 939 -15.87 12.09 43.08
CA THR A 939 -15.57 10.97 43.99
C THR A 939 -16.64 10.94 45.07
N ASP A 940 -17.31 9.79 45.24
CA ASP A 940 -18.22 9.52 46.33
C ASP A 940 -17.74 8.31 47.16
N ASN A 941 -18.45 7.99 48.24
CA ASN A 941 -18.13 6.85 49.11
C ASN A 941 -18.22 5.47 48.41
N LYS A 942 -18.71 5.41 47.16
CA LYS A 942 -18.89 4.20 46.35
C LYS A 942 -17.93 4.14 45.15
N GLY A 943 -17.15 5.19 44.87
CA GLY A 943 -16.13 5.22 43.83
C GLY A 943 -16.07 6.55 43.07
N LYS A 944 -15.48 6.50 41.86
CA LYS A 944 -15.31 7.64 40.95
C LYS A 944 -16.36 7.56 39.84
N GLU A 945 -17.29 8.53 39.77
CA GLU A 945 -18.38 8.59 38.78
C GLU A 945 -18.21 9.82 37.86
N LEU A 946 -18.60 9.75 36.59
CA LEU A 946 -18.64 10.93 35.71
C LEU A 946 -19.69 11.94 36.19
N LYS A 947 -19.36 13.23 36.12
CA LYS A 947 -20.33 14.29 36.45
C LYS A 947 -21.48 14.37 35.44
N PHE A 948 -21.21 14.08 34.18
CA PHE A 948 -22.23 13.90 33.15
C PHE A 948 -22.32 12.42 32.76
N ARG A 949 -23.48 11.81 33.01
CA ARG A 949 -23.72 10.39 32.75
C ARG A 949 -24.29 10.10 31.37
N GLY A 950 -24.77 11.14 30.68
CA GLY A 950 -25.32 11.01 29.34
C GLY A 950 -24.25 10.80 28.27
N LYS A 951 -24.69 10.72 27.02
CA LYS A 951 -23.85 10.49 25.84
C LYS A 951 -23.58 11.79 25.10
N VAL A 952 -22.38 11.92 24.55
CA VAL A 952 -21.95 13.08 23.76
C VAL A 952 -21.78 12.66 22.30
N ILE A 953 -22.36 13.44 21.39
CA ILE A 953 -22.16 13.32 19.94
C ILE A 953 -21.59 14.64 19.43
N TRP A 954 -20.45 14.58 18.76
CA TRP A 954 -19.88 15.70 18.02
C TRP A 954 -20.45 15.72 16.61
N LYS A 955 -21.03 16.85 16.18
CA LYS A 955 -21.49 17.05 14.81
C LYS A 955 -20.61 18.09 14.12
N THR A 956 -20.05 17.73 12.97
CA THR A 956 -19.25 18.67 12.16
C THR A 956 -20.13 19.80 11.60
N THR A 957 -19.50 20.89 11.17
CA THR A 957 -20.20 21.97 10.48
C THR A 957 -20.26 21.71 8.97
N SER A 958 -21.27 22.25 8.29
CA SER A 958 -21.45 22.12 6.84
C SER A 958 -20.43 22.94 6.05
N ALA A 959 -20.29 22.60 4.76
CA ALA A 959 -19.59 23.45 3.79
C ALA A 959 -20.26 24.83 3.67
N ILE A 960 -19.54 25.78 3.07
CA ILE A 960 -20.02 27.16 2.86
C ILE A 960 -19.96 27.52 1.38
N HIS A 961 -20.85 28.41 0.96
CA HIS A 961 -20.88 28.98 -0.39
C HIS A 961 -20.66 30.48 -0.31
N ARG A 962 -19.41 30.86 -0.01
CA ARG A 962 -19.02 32.26 0.24
C ARG A 962 -19.39 33.18 -0.92
N GLU A 963 -19.32 32.67 -2.15
CA GLU A 963 -19.72 33.36 -3.38
C GLU A 963 -21.14 33.92 -3.36
N ARG A 964 -22.02 33.40 -2.50
CA ARG A 964 -23.41 33.86 -2.38
C ARG A 964 -23.58 35.07 -1.49
N LEU A 965 -22.60 35.39 -0.66
CA LEU A 965 -22.70 36.57 0.19
C LEU A 965 -22.89 37.82 -0.68
N ARG A 966 -23.78 38.72 -0.28
CA ARG A 966 -23.98 40.01 -0.97
C ARG A 966 -22.67 40.80 -1.14
N TYR A 967 -21.77 40.67 -0.16
CA TYR A 967 -20.44 41.29 -0.18
C TYR A 967 -19.38 40.23 0.19
N PRO A 968 -18.99 39.36 -0.76
CA PRO A 968 -18.15 38.21 -0.46
C PRO A 968 -16.70 38.61 -0.10
N HIS A 969 -16.28 39.80 -0.53
CA HIS A 969 -14.96 40.35 -0.21
C HIS A 969 -14.94 41.22 1.06
N HIS A 970 -16.08 41.39 1.74
CA HIS A 970 -16.15 42.23 2.94
C HIS A 970 -15.24 41.68 4.06
N HIS A 971 -14.45 42.54 4.71
CA HIS A 971 -13.45 42.13 5.70
C HIS A 971 -14.03 41.48 6.96
N LYS A 972 -15.26 41.85 7.39
CA LYS A 972 -16.05 41.09 8.41
C LYS A 972 -16.16 39.59 8.10
N ARG A 973 -16.01 39.19 6.84
CA ARG A 973 -16.07 37.81 6.38
C ARG A 973 -14.69 37.22 6.09
N ARG A 974 -13.59 37.97 6.29
CA ARG A 974 -12.22 37.57 5.88
C ARG A 974 -11.87 36.13 6.26
N PHE A 975 -12.21 35.70 7.48
CA PHE A 975 -11.84 34.39 8.02
C PHE A 975 -12.93 33.32 7.87
N LEU A 976 -14.03 33.63 7.16
CA LEU A 976 -15.06 32.67 6.76
C LEU A 976 -14.63 31.98 5.45
N THR A 977 -13.76 30.98 5.56
CA THR A 977 -13.12 30.33 4.40
C THR A 977 -13.35 28.83 4.43
N ARG A 978 -13.40 28.20 3.26
CA ARG A 978 -13.57 26.74 3.13
C ARG A 978 -12.40 25.99 3.76
N GLN A 979 -11.16 26.41 3.52
CA GLN A 979 -9.97 25.77 4.11
C GLN A 979 -10.00 25.77 5.65
N ARG A 980 -10.46 26.87 6.29
CA ARG A 980 -10.62 26.92 7.75
C ARG A 980 -11.74 25.99 8.22
N VAL A 981 -12.86 25.91 7.48
CA VAL A 981 -13.93 24.92 7.74
C VAL A 981 -13.39 23.51 7.76
N GLN A 982 -12.62 23.12 6.75
CA GLN A 982 -12.02 21.79 6.69
C GLN A 982 -11.02 21.55 7.82
N LEU A 983 -10.13 22.50 8.11
CA LEU A 983 -9.14 22.39 9.17
C LEU A 983 -9.79 22.22 10.56
N TYR A 984 -10.80 23.04 10.87
CA TYR A 984 -11.43 23.03 12.20
C TYR A 984 -12.32 21.80 12.37
N ASN A 985 -13.05 21.41 11.32
CA ASN A 985 -13.76 20.13 11.32
C ASN A 985 -12.74 19.00 11.57
N ALA A 986 -11.64 18.94 10.82
CA ALA A 986 -10.66 17.88 10.96
C ALA A 986 -10.05 17.78 12.36
N TYR A 987 -9.66 18.92 12.95
CA TYR A 987 -9.12 18.95 14.31
C TYR A 987 -10.16 18.50 15.34
N SER A 988 -11.37 19.05 15.25
CA SER A 988 -12.40 18.75 16.24
C SER A 988 -12.87 17.30 16.15
N THR A 989 -13.00 16.76 14.94
CA THR A 989 -13.27 15.34 14.71
C THR A 989 -12.16 14.50 15.33
N TRP A 990 -10.89 14.76 14.99
CA TRP A 990 -9.74 14.04 15.57
C TRP A 990 -9.74 14.08 17.10
N ALA A 991 -9.90 15.26 17.70
CA ALA A 991 -9.86 15.42 19.16
C ALA A 991 -11.02 14.65 19.84
N MET A 992 -12.22 14.69 19.24
CA MET A 992 -13.40 13.98 19.76
C MET A 992 -13.26 12.46 19.59
N CYS A 993 -12.70 12.01 18.47
CA CYS A 993 -12.34 10.60 18.25
C CYS A 993 -11.34 10.12 19.31
N GLN A 994 -10.23 10.83 19.51
CA GLN A 994 -9.22 10.53 20.54
C GLN A 994 -9.81 10.55 21.96
N ALA A 995 -10.84 11.39 22.18
CA ALA A 995 -11.55 11.45 23.44
C ALA A 995 -12.52 10.27 23.66
N GLY A 996 -12.83 9.49 22.61
CA GLY A 996 -13.76 8.37 22.64
C GLY A 996 -15.23 8.76 22.51
N PHE A 997 -15.52 9.98 22.02
CA PHE A 997 -16.88 10.47 21.75
C PHE A 997 -17.36 10.06 20.36
N GLU A 998 -18.68 10.04 20.17
CA GLU A 998 -19.30 9.70 18.90
C GLU A 998 -19.29 10.89 17.93
N VAL A 999 -19.08 10.64 16.64
CA VAL A 999 -19.02 11.69 15.61
C VAL A 999 -20.09 11.48 14.54
N LEU A 1000 -20.79 12.56 14.20
CA LEU A 1000 -21.70 12.67 13.06
C LEU A 1000 -21.12 13.68 12.06
N ASP A 1001 -20.42 13.20 11.03
CA ASP A 1001 -19.85 14.06 10.01
C ASP A 1001 -20.86 14.37 8.90
N VAL A 1002 -21.21 15.65 8.75
CA VAL A 1002 -22.15 16.16 7.74
C VAL A 1002 -21.47 17.07 6.70
N TYR A 1003 -20.15 17.24 6.77
CA TYR A 1003 -19.44 18.09 5.82
C TYR A 1003 -19.53 17.55 4.38
N PRO A 1004 -19.24 16.25 4.09
CA PRO A 1004 -19.16 15.80 2.69
C PRO A 1004 -20.51 15.82 1.95
N ILE A 1005 -21.62 15.52 2.64
CA ILE A 1005 -22.98 15.65 2.08
C ILE A 1005 -23.30 17.09 1.64
N SER A 1006 -22.95 18.07 2.47
CA SER A 1006 -23.19 19.49 2.18
C SER A 1006 -22.25 20.03 1.09
N ALA A 1007 -20.99 19.58 1.07
CA ALA A 1007 -20.01 19.97 0.07
C ALA A 1007 -20.37 19.46 -1.34
N SER A 1008 -21.04 18.31 -1.41
CA SER A 1008 -21.43 17.65 -2.65
C SER A 1008 -22.79 18.09 -3.18
N PHE A 1009 -23.53 18.93 -2.45
CA PHE A 1009 -24.90 19.26 -2.82
C PHE A 1009 -24.94 20.26 -3.99
N PRO A 1010 -25.56 19.89 -5.14
CA PRO A 1010 -25.48 20.65 -6.38
C PRO A 1010 -26.03 22.08 -6.27
N ASN A 1011 -27.09 22.27 -5.50
CA ASN A 1011 -27.77 23.57 -5.39
C ASN A 1011 -27.15 24.47 -4.31
N GLY A 1012 -26.06 24.05 -3.67
CA GLY A 1012 -25.42 24.76 -2.57
C GLY A 1012 -26.37 25.08 -1.42
N THR A 1013 -26.14 26.21 -0.75
CA THR A 1013 -26.97 26.64 0.39
C THR A 1013 -28.43 26.94 0.00
N ASP A 1014 -29.29 27.17 0.99
CA ASP A 1014 -30.71 27.46 0.80
C ASP A 1014 -30.93 28.92 0.45
N ASN A 1015 -31.32 29.17 -0.79
CA ASN A 1015 -31.62 30.51 -1.31
C ASN A 1015 -33.11 30.85 -1.29
N SER A 1016 -33.97 30.01 -0.70
CA SER A 1016 -35.43 30.19 -0.77
C SER A 1016 -35.95 31.36 0.09
N LEU A 1017 -35.33 31.58 1.25
CA LEU A 1017 -35.70 32.66 2.17
C LEU A 1017 -34.75 33.86 2.08
N ASP A 1018 -33.47 33.61 1.84
CA ASP A 1018 -32.43 34.62 1.65
C ASP A 1018 -31.50 34.17 0.52
N PRO A 1019 -31.52 34.83 -0.65
CA PRO A 1019 -30.66 34.45 -1.77
C PRO A 1019 -29.16 34.60 -1.46
N TYR A 1020 -28.81 35.32 -0.38
CA TYR A 1020 -27.44 35.55 0.05
C TYR A 1020 -27.02 34.66 1.23
N ASP A 1021 -27.83 33.68 1.62
CA ASP A 1021 -27.49 32.74 2.67
C ASP A 1021 -26.35 31.84 2.18
N ALA A 1022 -25.14 32.05 2.72
CA ALA A 1022 -23.94 31.34 2.32
C ALA A 1022 -23.60 30.15 3.22
N VAL A 1023 -24.43 29.84 4.24
CA VAL A 1023 -24.04 28.91 5.29
C VAL A 1023 -25.09 27.84 5.59
N HIS A 1024 -26.37 28.14 5.37
CA HIS A 1024 -27.42 27.18 5.69
C HIS A 1024 -27.92 26.42 4.47
N TYR A 1025 -28.23 25.14 4.64
CA TYR A 1025 -28.78 24.30 3.57
C TYR A 1025 -30.29 24.06 3.76
N LYS A 1026 -30.93 23.57 2.70
CA LYS A 1026 -32.32 23.12 2.72
C LYS A 1026 -32.46 21.91 3.64
N ASP A 1027 -33.62 21.76 4.27
CA ASP A 1027 -33.89 20.64 5.20
C ASP A 1027 -33.61 19.26 4.57
N LEU A 1028 -33.83 19.10 3.26
CA LEU A 1028 -33.56 17.84 2.56
C LEU A 1028 -32.09 17.38 2.70
N VAL A 1029 -31.14 18.32 2.79
CA VAL A 1029 -29.70 18.02 2.86
C VAL A 1029 -29.33 17.41 4.22
N ILE A 1030 -30.09 17.72 5.27
CA ILE A 1030 -29.84 17.19 6.62
C ILE A 1030 -30.67 15.95 6.95
N LYS A 1031 -31.66 15.60 6.12
CA LYS A 1031 -32.52 14.41 6.32
C LYS A 1031 -31.75 13.10 6.50
N PRO A 1032 -30.69 12.81 5.73
CA PRO A 1032 -29.93 11.58 5.93
C PRO A 1032 -29.32 11.47 7.33
N ALA A 1033 -28.82 12.59 7.88
CA ALA A 1033 -28.28 12.62 9.24
C ALA A 1033 -29.38 12.40 10.31
N GLU A 1034 -30.61 12.86 10.06
CA GLU A 1034 -31.75 12.60 10.93
C GLU A 1034 -32.16 11.13 10.93
N HIS A 1035 -32.18 10.49 9.75
CA HIS A 1035 -32.47 9.06 9.62
C HIS A 1035 -31.46 8.22 10.37
N ILE A 1036 -30.17 8.54 10.26
CA ILE A 1036 -29.10 7.87 10.99
C ILE A 1036 -29.29 7.96 12.50
N LEU A 1037 -29.59 9.15 13.01
CA LEU A 1037 -29.86 9.32 14.45
C LEU A 1037 -31.13 8.54 14.85
N LEU A 1038 -32.18 8.58 14.03
CA LEU A 1038 -33.41 7.87 14.30
C LEU A 1038 -33.18 6.36 14.39
N GLU A 1039 -32.47 5.78 13.43
CA GLU A 1039 -32.13 4.36 13.41
C GLU A 1039 -31.24 3.97 14.61
N TYR A 1040 -30.23 4.79 14.90
CA TYR A 1040 -29.31 4.56 16.01
C TYR A 1040 -30.00 4.53 17.38
N PHE A 1041 -31.01 5.38 17.59
CA PHE A 1041 -31.71 5.52 18.86
C PHE A 1041 -33.04 4.75 18.95
N SER A 1042 -33.54 4.11 17.89
CA SER A 1042 -34.84 3.42 17.91
C SER A 1042 -34.77 2.03 18.57
N PRO A 1043 -35.81 1.60 19.34
CA PRO A 1043 -35.81 0.35 20.11
C PRO A 1043 -36.06 -0.96 19.35
N ARG A 1044 -36.56 -0.94 18.10
CA ARG A 1044 -36.66 -2.10 17.19
C ARG A 1044 -36.59 -1.60 15.75
N GLY A 1045 -35.69 -2.16 14.95
CA GLY A 1045 -35.62 -1.87 13.51
C GLY A 1045 -36.80 -2.52 12.78
N PRO A 1046 -37.54 -1.78 11.95
CA PRO A 1046 -38.08 -2.36 10.74
C PRO A 1046 -36.97 -2.31 9.68
N THR A 1047 -36.65 -3.46 9.10
CA THR A 1047 -36.33 -3.52 7.68
C THR A 1047 -37.40 -2.71 6.94
N LEU A 1048 -37.03 -1.53 6.46
CA LEU A 1048 -37.84 -0.80 5.48
C LEU A 1048 -37.73 -1.59 4.17
N GLN A 1049 -38.84 -2.24 3.79
CA GLN A 1049 -39.09 -2.67 2.42
C GLN A 1049 -39.12 -1.48 1.47
#